data_AF-A0A7S8HDD3-F1
#
_entry.id   AF-A0A7S8HDD3-F1
#
_cell.length_a   1.000
_cell.length_b   1.000
_cell.length_c   1.000
_cell.angle_alpha   90.00
_cell.angle_beta   90.00
_cell.angle_gamma   90.00
#
_symmetry.space_group_name_H-M   'P 1'
#
loop_
_entity.id
_entity.type
_entity.pdbx_description
1 polymer ?
#
loop_
_entity_poly.entity_id
_entity_poly.type
_entity_poly.pdbx_seq_one_letter_code
_entity_poly.pdbx_strand_id
1 'polypeptide(L)'
;MAHEHRSGLSDAYDRIAERPHHARLVFRENRLGQAAELNELQSIAEARGQRIGNLIGRDGDRVEGAEIVVDAQAGIVTLTAGRVYLRGDVRAVSEAVLAGVPMAGDVRIGVRYRVSVVTEVEDPELTGLAPGTDAEGEPGAAREVESVVWGFEGDGLAGELYGVYLLRDGVAIDQTPPPNLSGVNAAIAQYDRDANGNYIVEGCRVTALGKVGGDRIFAISEGVANIMGFKRTRHVALRHAEPEAFDAGVVDAEPHTFADGGSGTVTIPLSHTPVASILNAIVTKEVTESVVHGAVSGASDELGNTSVTEIVSVTQGGTTYAEGADYTLNADRVDWSAGGDEPAPGSSYDVTYRYLDAVVPDTFDDDTVTLSGGVTGATVLVSYEWKLPRVDLLCLDQDGNAVYLKGVSARSRPTAPVAPVTLLPLAEISNGWRGKPAVANTGVRSVHYDVLWRYLNRLVDALDLIALERLRRDIDSREPVAKKGVFVDPFTSDRYRDAGEAQSAAVFSGAMQLAVDPTFYAPPLAAPVTLDWTEEVVIAQELATACQKINPYANFTPLPAGLALDPAADFWVEHETEWTSPVSRQFGSGSRTRTTTRDELVDEREELLEFLREIDVGFQISGFGPGEELDSLTFDGIDVTPAGPLAADAQGEIAGSFAIPANVTAGQKLVRAEGAGGAFAEAAFVGQGVVEIDVMRRVTTTRRSQPSRSTRRSMSGETGGGGAGADPIAQTFILPEPRHVAGVDLKFCLIGDTANGVLVQLVTVENGIPTTEVIAEAFVNMATVVLDQWTAIRFPLPVFLPADREYAFVVKTDDADHSIAIGRVGDFDAEAQEWVSAQPYSVGVMLSSSNARTWTPHQAEDVTFRLVAAAFAPATKVVDLGQHDLVDASDLMARATVELPTAEARMQFEIERADGSVTRLEPGQVWELDQYITETVALRAVLTGTATISPILYPGVLLVAGKIRTEGSYVSRAFAMGTGIRLASYLKALLPAGSGLTVEVDAGDGNWQAVPSGGSTLIEDGWTEREYELNPHSAQEGRLRLTLTGGPAARPAVADLRAVSI
;
A
#
# COMPACT_ATOMS: atom_id res chain seq x y z
N MET A 1 49.30 -53.72 13.71
CA MET A 1 48.56 -53.53 14.97
C MET A 1 47.15 -53.15 14.57
N ALA A 2 46.13 -53.79 15.14
CA ALA A 2 44.73 -53.63 14.72
C ALA A 2 43.96 -52.93 15.85
N HIS A 3 43.07 -52.01 15.51
CA HIS A 3 42.13 -51.34 16.41
C HIS A 3 42.71 -50.32 17.42
N GLU A 4 43.87 -49.71 17.17
CA GLU A 4 44.39 -48.61 18.00
C GLU A 4 43.42 -47.43 18.00
N HIS A 5 43.27 -46.77 19.16
CA HIS A 5 42.41 -45.60 19.30
C HIS A 5 42.94 -44.44 18.45
N ARG A 6 42.04 -43.63 17.87
CA ARG A 6 42.37 -42.49 17.00
C ARG A 6 43.31 -41.46 17.63
N SER A 7 43.36 -41.45 18.96
CA SER A 7 44.18 -40.53 19.74
C SER A 7 45.67 -40.90 19.79
N GLY A 8 46.04 -42.11 19.37
CA GLY A 8 47.43 -42.60 19.39
C GLY A 8 48.00 -42.91 20.78
N LEU A 9 47.16 -42.89 21.83
CA LEU A 9 47.56 -43.29 23.17
C LEU A 9 47.88 -44.79 23.21
N SER A 10 49.02 -45.16 23.81
CA SER A 10 49.43 -46.56 23.93
C SER A 10 48.40 -47.38 24.72
N ASP A 11 48.17 -48.61 24.28
CA ASP A 11 47.21 -49.56 24.88
C ASP A 11 45.74 -49.11 24.91
N ALA A 12 45.40 -48.04 24.18
CA ALA A 12 44.03 -47.62 23.91
C ALA A 12 43.53 -48.21 22.58
N TYR A 13 42.33 -48.79 22.61
CA TYR A 13 41.73 -49.44 21.43
C TYR A 13 40.29 -48.96 21.18
N ASP A 14 39.89 -48.89 19.91
CA ASP A 14 38.51 -48.68 19.45
C ASP A 14 38.25 -49.45 18.15
N ARG A 15 37.21 -50.28 18.12
CA ARG A 15 36.83 -51.12 16.98
C ARG A 15 35.74 -50.50 16.10
N ILE A 16 35.09 -49.39 16.50
CA ILE A 16 33.97 -48.79 15.75
C ILE A 16 34.41 -48.28 14.38
N ALA A 17 35.61 -47.70 14.27
CA ALA A 17 36.12 -47.16 13.01
C ALA A 17 36.15 -48.22 11.88
N GLU A 18 36.48 -49.47 12.22
CA GLU A 18 36.50 -50.60 11.28
C GLU A 18 35.14 -51.34 11.21
N ARG A 19 34.21 -51.06 12.12
CA ARG A 19 32.90 -51.70 12.23
C ARG A 19 31.76 -50.69 12.47
N PRO A 20 31.52 -49.77 11.51
CA PRO A 20 30.60 -48.63 11.71
C PRO A 20 29.13 -49.02 11.88
N HIS A 21 28.76 -50.26 11.56
CA HIS A 21 27.39 -50.77 11.69
C HIS A 21 27.04 -51.27 13.10
N HIS A 22 28.00 -51.30 14.03
CA HIS A 22 27.73 -51.67 15.42
C HIS A 22 26.87 -50.59 16.10
N ALA A 23 25.60 -50.91 16.38
CA ALA A 23 24.66 -49.92 16.89
C ALA A 23 24.62 -49.80 18.42
N ARG A 24 24.97 -50.85 19.17
CA ARG A 24 24.97 -50.86 20.65
C ARG A 24 25.90 -51.95 21.19
N LEU A 25 26.36 -51.78 22.43
CA LEU A 25 27.07 -52.81 23.19
C LEU A 25 26.13 -53.54 24.15
N VAL A 26 26.43 -54.80 24.46
CA VAL A 26 25.65 -55.64 25.38
C VAL A 26 26.61 -56.25 26.41
N PHE A 27 26.56 -55.74 27.64
CA PHE A 27 27.39 -56.19 28.74
C PHE A 27 26.80 -57.44 29.40
N ARG A 28 27.64 -58.41 29.76
CA ARG A 28 27.23 -59.68 30.37
C ARG A 28 27.76 -59.77 31.79
N GLU A 29 26.89 -60.10 32.73
CA GLU A 29 27.25 -60.42 34.11
C GLU A 29 28.22 -61.63 34.12
N ASN A 30 29.31 -61.56 34.89
CA ASN A 30 30.44 -62.51 34.95
C ASN A 30 31.50 -62.44 33.82
N ARG A 31 31.64 -61.32 33.12
CA ARG A 31 32.79 -61.03 32.23
C ARG A 31 33.50 -59.75 32.69
N LEU A 32 34.82 -59.69 32.49
CA LEU A 32 35.59 -58.46 32.73
C LEU A 32 35.29 -57.47 31.60
N GLY A 33 34.97 -56.22 31.96
CA GLY A 33 34.81 -55.13 30.99
C GLY A 33 36.16 -54.74 30.38
N GLN A 34 36.15 -54.33 29.13
CA GLN A 34 37.34 -53.84 28.42
C GLN A 34 37.27 -52.32 28.26
N ALA A 35 38.39 -51.61 28.42
CA ALA A 35 38.46 -50.17 28.13
C ALA A 35 38.03 -49.86 26.67
N ALA A 36 38.34 -50.78 25.74
CA ALA A 36 37.89 -50.68 24.35
C ALA A 36 36.36 -50.61 24.20
N GLU A 37 35.60 -51.29 25.05
CA GLU A 37 34.12 -51.25 25.02
C GLU A 37 33.59 -49.88 25.46
N LEU A 38 34.28 -49.19 26.38
CA LEU A 38 33.91 -47.83 26.78
C LEU A 38 34.24 -46.80 25.70
N ASN A 39 35.37 -46.96 25.00
CA ASN A 39 35.71 -46.13 23.85
C ASN A 39 34.70 -46.33 22.71
N GLU A 40 34.34 -47.58 22.42
CA GLU A 40 33.33 -47.90 21.40
C GLU A 40 31.95 -47.32 21.73
N LEU A 41 31.57 -47.30 23.01
CA LEU A 41 30.31 -46.69 23.46
C LEU A 41 30.29 -45.18 23.17
N GLN A 42 31.40 -44.48 23.41
CA GLN A 42 31.55 -43.05 23.11
C GLN A 42 31.48 -42.81 21.59
N SER A 43 32.21 -43.59 20.79
CA SER A 43 32.21 -43.49 19.33
C SER A 43 30.81 -43.76 18.72
N ILE A 44 30.04 -44.71 19.27
CA ILE A 44 28.65 -44.96 18.85
C ILE A 44 27.74 -43.76 19.17
N ALA A 45 27.93 -43.14 20.33
CA ALA A 45 27.14 -41.98 20.77
C ALA A 45 27.47 -40.74 19.92
N GLU A 46 28.75 -40.43 19.70
CA GLU A 46 29.23 -39.34 18.83
C GLU A 46 28.65 -39.50 17.41
N ALA A 47 28.76 -40.70 16.81
CA ALA A 47 28.24 -40.96 15.48
C ALA A 47 26.71 -40.82 15.37
N ARG A 48 25.95 -41.08 16.43
CA ARG A 48 24.50 -40.83 16.46
C ARG A 48 24.19 -39.33 16.57
N GLY A 49 24.87 -38.63 17.48
CA GLY A 49 24.74 -37.19 17.66
C GLY A 49 25.03 -36.46 16.35
N GLN A 50 26.14 -36.80 15.69
CA GLN A 50 26.51 -36.24 14.40
C GLN A 50 25.48 -36.50 13.30
N ARG A 51 24.88 -37.70 13.22
CA ARG A 51 23.82 -37.97 12.22
C ARG A 51 22.56 -37.13 12.46
N ILE A 52 22.21 -36.84 13.71
CA ILE A 52 21.05 -36.01 14.05
C ILE A 52 21.38 -34.53 13.81
N GLY A 53 22.53 -34.07 14.32
CA GLY A 53 22.99 -32.70 14.11
C GLY A 53 23.13 -32.35 12.64
N ASN A 54 23.61 -33.29 11.81
CA ASN A 54 23.78 -33.08 10.37
C ASN A 54 22.46 -32.96 9.59
N LEU A 55 21.31 -33.22 10.22
CA LEU A 55 20.00 -32.88 9.64
C LEU A 55 19.71 -31.38 9.71
N ILE A 56 20.40 -30.65 10.61
CA ILE A 56 20.09 -29.26 10.99
C ILE A 56 21.26 -28.31 10.64
N GLY A 57 22.52 -28.77 10.73
CA GLY A 57 23.71 -27.98 10.40
C GLY A 57 24.76 -28.75 9.60
N ARG A 58 25.64 -28.05 8.90
CA ARG A 58 26.79 -28.59 8.15
C ARG A 58 28.09 -28.13 8.78
N ASP A 59 29.14 -28.96 8.71
CA ASP A 59 30.45 -28.62 9.26
C ASP A 59 30.99 -27.34 8.62
N GLY A 60 31.24 -26.32 9.44
CA GLY A 60 31.64 -24.98 9.00
C GLY A 60 30.53 -23.92 9.08
N ASP A 61 29.29 -24.32 9.39
CA ASP A 61 28.19 -23.38 9.59
C ASP A 61 28.43 -22.53 10.83
N ARG A 62 28.33 -21.21 10.68
CA ARG A 62 28.39 -20.26 11.79
C ARG A 62 27.07 -20.27 12.56
N VAL A 63 27.13 -20.42 13.87
CA VAL A 63 25.95 -20.40 14.77
C VAL A 63 25.79 -19.02 15.41
N GLU A 64 26.91 -18.38 15.77
CA GLU A 64 26.96 -17.09 16.46
C GLU A 64 28.36 -16.46 16.28
N GLY A 65 28.48 -15.14 16.12
CA GLY A 65 29.79 -14.46 15.96
C GLY A 65 30.58 -14.90 14.72
N ALA A 66 31.92 -15.00 14.83
CA ALA A 66 32.84 -15.54 13.81
C ALA A 66 32.99 -14.70 12.52
N GLU A 67 32.80 -13.38 12.61
CA GLU A 67 32.79 -12.42 11.48
C GLU A 67 34.14 -12.27 10.81
N ILE A 68 34.13 -11.97 9.50
CA ILE A 68 35.33 -11.81 8.69
C ILE A 68 35.47 -10.36 8.21
N VAL A 69 36.64 -9.77 8.42
CA VAL A 69 37.05 -8.48 7.86
C VAL A 69 38.32 -8.70 7.04
N VAL A 70 38.27 -8.34 5.76
CA VAL A 70 39.39 -8.57 4.82
C VAL A 70 40.07 -7.24 4.49
N ASP A 71 41.36 -7.15 4.76
CA ASP A 71 42.24 -6.09 4.25
C ASP A 71 43.03 -6.65 3.05
N ALA A 72 42.50 -6.41 1.86
CA ALA A 72 43.08 -6.89 0.61
C ALA A 72 44.43 -6.22 0.26
N GLN A 73 44.71 -5.02 0.78
CA GLN A 73 45.99 -4.32 0.52
C GLN A 73 47.10 -4.84 1.41
N ALA A 74 46.78 -5.17 2.67
CA ALA A 74 47.74 -5.71 3.64
C ALA A 74 47.89 -7.24 3.56
N GLY A 75 46.99 -7.95 2.88
CA GLY A 75 46.99 -9.41 2.86
C GLY A 75 46.59 -10.03 4.21
N ILE A 76 45.74 -9.32 4.96
CA ILE A 76 45.34 -9.67 6.34
C ILE A 76 43.84 -9.95 6.38
N VAL A 77 43.45 -11.00 7.09
CA VAL A 77 42.05 -11.34 7.39
C VAL A 77 41.85 -11.39 8.90
N THR A 78 40.95 -10.57 9.42
CA THR A 78 40.58 -10.54 10.84
C THR A 78 39.29 -11.30 11.04
N LEU A 79 39.27 -12.22 12.00
CA LEU A 79 38.15 -13.08 12.34
C LEU A 79 37.76 -12.88 13.80
N THR A 80 36.50 -12.57 14.09
CA THR A 80 36.03 -12.38 15.47
C THR A 80 35.78 -13.71 16.17
N ALA A 81 35.66 -13.68 17.50
CA ALA A 81 35.27 -14.86 18.27
C ALA A 81 33.82 -15.28 17.92
N GLY A 82 33.52 -16.57 18.00
CA GLY A 82 32.20 -17.08 17.67
C GLY A 82 32.01 -18.55 17.97
N ARG A 83 30.92 -19.12 17.46
CA ARG A 83 30.55 -20.52 17.55
C ARG A 83 30.28 -21.07 16.16
N VAL A 84 30.93 -22.20 15.85
CA VAL A 84 30.83 -22.88 14.56
C VAL A 84 30.37 -24.32 14.79
N TYR A 85 29.42 -24.79 14.00
CA TYR A 85 28.98 -26.17 14.01
C TYR A 85 30.03 -27.06 13.34
N LEU A 86 30.53 -28.06 14.06
CA LEU A 86 31.53 -29.01 13.60
C LEU A 86 31.30 -30.37 14.24
N ARG A 87 31.33 -31.43 13.42
CA ARG A 87 31.32 -32.83 13.84
C ARG A 87 30.16 -33.23 14.76
N GLY A 88 28.98 -32.64 14.56
CA GLY A 88 27.79 -32.98 15.35
C GLY A 88 27.55 -32.08 16.56
N ASP A 89 28.36 -31.05 16.76
CA ASP A 89 28.32 -30.20 17.95
C ASP A 89 28.66 -28.73 17.62
N VAL A 90 28.30 -27.82 18.51
CA VAL A 90 28.59 -26.39 18.38
C VAL A 90 29.84 -26.05 19.18
N ARG A 91 30.90 -25.61 18.50
CA ARG A 91 32.21 -25.35 19.12
C ARG A 91 32.54 -23.87 19.12
N ALA A 92 33.07 -23.39 20.24
CA ALA A 92 33.60 -22.03 20.33
C ALA A 92 34.93 -21.92 19.57
N VAL A 93 35.12 -20.81 18.87
CA VAL A 93 36.38 -20.42 18.24
C VAL A 93 36.73 -19.01 18.69
N SER A 94 37.97 -18.82 19.14
CA SER A 94 38.48 -17.51 19.54
C SER A 94 38.73 -16.61 18.33
N GLU A 95 38.81 -15.31 18.55
CA GLU A 95 39.23 -14.37 17.52
C GLU A 95 40.65 -14.68 17.01
N ALA A 96 40.92 -14.37 15.74
CA ALA A 96 42.23 -14.54 15.13
C ALA A 96 42.48 -13.53 14.02
N VAL A 97 43.76 -13.20 13.81
CA VAL A 97 44.22 -12.43 12.65
C VAL A 97 45.10 -13.33 11.79
N LEU A 98 44.65 -13.63 10.58
CA LEU A 98 45.38 -14.43 9.61
C LEU A 98 46.19 -13.49 8.70
N ALA A 99 47.51 -13.66 8.70
CA ALA A 99 48.42 -12.91 7.84
C ALA A 99 48.90 -13.75 6.65
N GLY A 100 49.16 -13.11 5.51
CA GLY A 100 49.70 -13.76 4.32
C GLY A 100 48.67 -14.61 3.56
N VAL A 101 47.38 -14.28 3.69
CA VAL A 101 46.31 -14.95 2.93
C VAL A 101 46.43 -14.55 1.46
N PRO A 102 46.46 -15.51 0.50
CA PRO A 102 46.51 -15.15 -0.93
C PRO A 102 45.24 -14.38 -1.34
N MET A 103 45.41 -13.16 -1.85
CA MET A 103 44.31 -12.27 -2.26
C MET A 103 43.92 -12.41 -3.74
N ALA A 104 44.49 -13.38 -4.44
CA ALA A 104 44.19 -13.66 -5.85
C ALA A 104 43.76 -15.12 -6.00
N GLY A 105 42.67 -15.36 -6.76
CA GLY A 105 42.04 -16.67 -6.89
C GLY A 105 41.11 -17.02 -5.73
N ASP A 106 40.68 -18.29 -5.72
CA ASP A 106 39.77 -18.83 -4.71
C ASP A 106 40.57 -19.40 -3.52
N VAL A 107 40.38 -18.84 -2.31
CA VAL A 107 41.01 -19.30 -1.07
C VAL A 107 39.96 -19.60 -0.01
N ARG A 108 39.98 -20.83 0.51
CA ARG A 108 39.07 -21.25 1.58
C ARG A 108 39.63 -20.90 2.95
N ILE A 109 38.87 -20.12 3.72
CA ILE A 109 39.15 -19.79 5.11
C ILE A 109 38.21 -20.60 5.99
N GLY A 110 38.70 -21.09 7.10
CA GLY A 110 37.91 -21.96 7.95
C GLY A 110 38.52 -22.21 9.31
N VAL A 111 37.93 -23.14 10.02
CA VAL A 111 38.37 -23.54 11.36
C VAL A 111 39.06 -24.89 11.30
N ARG A 112 40.21 -24.98 11.96
CA ARG A 112 41.00 -26.19 12.11
C ARG A 112 40.60 -26.91 13.38
N TYR A 113 40.23 -28.16 13.22
CA TYR A 113 39.93 -29.04 14.34
C TYR A 113 41.18 -29.79 14.78
N ARG A 114 41.52 -29.67 16.06
CA ARG A 114 42.67 -30.36 16.65
C ARG A 114 42.26 -31.06 17.93
N VAL A 115 42.85 -32.23 18.14
CA VAL A 115 42.64 -33.05 19.31
C VAL A 115 43.99 -33.28 19.98
N SER A 116 44.05 -33.05 21.29
CA SER A 116 45.17 -33.43 22.15
C SER A 116 44.68 -34.35 23.26
N VAL A 117 45.55 -35.22 23.75
CA VAL A 117 45.24 -36.14 24.86
C VAL A 117 45.98 -35.67 26.09
N VAL A 118 45.24 -35.46 27.19
CA VAL A 118 45.80 -35.15 28.51
C VAL A 118 45.70 -36.40 29.38
N THR A 119 46.83 -36.84 29.94
CA THR A 119 46.89 -38.01 30.83
C THR A 119 47.16 -37.59 32.27
N GLU A 120 47.18 -38.56 33.20
CA GLU A 120 47.50 -38.36 34.61
C GLU A 120 48.89 -37.75 34.87
N VAL A 121 49.79 -37.84 33.88
CA VAL A 121 51.12 -37.22 33.94
C VAL A 121 51.04 -35.70 33.82
N GLU A 122 50.10 -35.21 33.00
CA GLU A 122 49.88 -33.79 32.74
C GLU A 122 48.86 -33.19 33.72
N ASP A 123 47.87 -33.98 34.15
CA ASP A 123 46.86 -33.62 35.14
C ASP A 123 46.73 -34.71 36.23
N PRO A 124 47.40 -34.54 37.40
CA PRO A 124 47.38 -35.52 38.48
C PRO A 124 45.99 -35.78 39.10
N GLU A 125 44.99 -34.91 38.85
CA GLU A 125 43.61 -35.11 39.31
C GLU A 125 42.90 -36.24 38.56
N LEU A 126 43.47 -36.75 37.46
CA LEU A 126 42.95 -37.86 36.68
C LEU A 126 43.27 -39.25 37.26
N THR A 127 43.63 -39.33 38.53
CA THR A 127 43.84 -40.58 39.28
C THR A 127 42.58 -40.95 40.09
N GLY A 128 42.46 -42.20 40.57
CA GLY A 128 41.30 -42.58 41.36
C GLY A 128 41.22 -41.84 42.71
N LEU A 129 40.06 -41.23 42.97
CA LEU A 129 39.88 -40.27 44.06
C LEU A 129 39.29 -40.88 45.35
N ALA A 130 38.73 -42.09 45.28
CA ALA A 130 37.96 -42.69 46.38
C ALA A 130 38.88 -43.41 47.37
N PRO A 131 39.00 -42.93 48.63
CA PRO A 131 39.95 -43.51 49.58
C PRO A 131 39.61 -44.95 49.97
N GLY A 132 40.63 -45.81 50.03
CA GLY A 132 40.53 -47.22 50.41
C GLY A 132 40.04 -48.17 49.31
N THR A 133 39.94 -47.69 48.07
CA THR A 133 39.59 -48.52 46.90
C THR A 133 40.84 -48.94 46.14
N ASP A 134 40.76 -50.05 45.40
CA ASP A 134 41.87 -50.52 44.54
C ASP A 134 42.23 -49.52 43.42
N ALA A 135 41.40 -48.51 43.19
CA ALA A 135 41.63 -47.45 42.21
C ALA A 135 42.31 -46.21 42.81
N GLU A 136 42.41 -46.07 44.14
CA GLU A 136 42.97 -44.88 44.78
C GLU A 136 44.40 -44.61 44.31
N GLY A 137 44.63 -43.45 43.68
CA GLY A 137 45.94 -43.04 43.16
C GLY A 137 46.39 -43.74 41.87
N GLU A 138 45.59 -44.67 41.32
CA GLU A 138 45.90 -45.33 40.04
C GLU A 138 45.53 -44.44 38.84
N PRO A 139 46.28 -44.51 37.71
CA PRO A 139 45.96 -43.77 36.49
C PRO A 139 44.55 -44.06 35.97
N GLY A 140 43.76 -42.99 35.78
CA GLY A 140 42.41 -43.05 35.22
C GLY A 140 42.38 -42.90 33.69
N ALA A 141 41.18 -42.70 33.15
CA ALA A 141 41.03 -42.42 31.72
C ALA A 141 41.59 -41.03 31.36
N ALA A 142 42.32 -40.96 30.24
CA ALA A 142 42.79 -39.70 29.67
C ALA A 142 41.63 -38.78 29.22
N ARG A 143 41.91 -37.49 29.01
CA ARG A 143 40.95 -36.51 28.46
C ARG A 143 41.30 -36.19 27.02
N GLU A 144 40.34 -36.33 26.12
CA GLU A 144 40.42 -35.77 24.78
C GLU A 144 40.06 -34.28 24.88
N VAL A 145 41.04 -33.40 24.65
CA VAL A 145 40.87 -31.94 24.67
C VAL A 145 40.83 -31.46 23.24
N GLU A 146 39.74 -30.80 22.89
CA GLU A 146 39.47 -30.31 21.54
C GLU A 146 39.85 -28.83 21.46
N SER A 147 40.50 -28.45 20.37
CA SER A 147 40.81 -27.04 20.08
C SER A 147 40.41 -26.71 18.64
N VAL A 148 39.75 -25.56 18.50
CA VAL A 148 39.28 -25.03 17.23
C VAL A 148 39.95 -23.69 17.01
N VAL A 149 40.73 -23.58 15.93
CA VAL A 149 41.50 -22.38 15.61
C VAL A 149 41.32 -21.98 14.15
N TRP A 150 41.24 -20.69 13.86
CA TRP A 150 41.15 -20.20 12.48
C TRP A 150 42.38 -20.56 11.65
N GLY A 151 42.16 -20.80 10.35
CA GLY A 151 43.22 -21.06 9.37
C GLY A 151 42.70 -20.92 7.94
N PHE A 152 43.60 -21.12 6.97
CA PHE A 152 43.25 -21.04 5.56
C PHE A 152 43.95 -22.13 4.75
N GLU A 153 43.41 -22.39 3.56
CA GLU A 153 43.95 -23.40 2.65
C GLU A 153 45.35 -22.99 2.16
N GLY A 154 46.35 -23.83 2.46
CA GLY A 154 47.75 -23.56 2.11
C GLY A 154 48.61 -22.91 3.21
N ASP A 155 48.06 -22.66 4.41
CA ASP A 155 48.78 -22.09 5.56
C ASP A 155 49.88 -22.98 6.18
N GLY A 156 49.97 -24.25 5.77
CA GLY A 156 50.98 -25.22 6.22
C GLY A 156 50.79 -25.73 7.66
N LEU A 157 49.65 -25.43 8.30
CA LEU A 157 49.37 -25.82 9.68
C LEU A 157 48.69 -27.20 9.78
N ALA A 158 49.01 -27.96 10.84
CA ALA A 158 48.44 -29.28 11.09
C ALA A 158 46.94 -29.23 11.48
N GLY A 159 46.19 -30.28 11.14
CA GLY A 159 44.75 -30.43 11.43
C GLY A 159 43.86 -30.34 10.19
N GLU A 160 42.66 -30.91 10.26
CA GLU A 160 41.66 -30.84 9.17
C GLU A 160 41.00 -29.45 9.14
N LEU A 161 40.88 -28.85 7.96
CA LEU A 161 40.25 -27.53 7.76
C LEU A 161 38.81 -27.67 7.29
N TYR A 162 37.88 -27.22 8.13
CA TYR A 162 36.47 -27.10 7.79
C TYR A 162 36.19 -25.67 7.29
N GLY A 163 35.75 -25.56 6.04
CA GLY A 163 35.60 -24.26 5.38
C GLY A 163 34.41 -23.48 5.96
N VAL A 164 34.65 -22.22 6.30
CA VAL A 164 33.61 -21.28 6.77
C VAL A 164 33.38 -20.18 5.75
N TYR A 165 34.45 -19.70 5.10
CA TYR A 165 34.41 -18.66 4.08
C TYR A 165 35.14 -19.08 2.81
N LEU A 166 34.69 -18.55 1.68
CA LEU A 166 35.41 -18.57 0.42
C LEU A 166 35.76 -17.12 0.05
N LEU A 167 37.05 -16.82 0.01
CA LEU A 167 37.56 -15.59 -0.58
C LEU A 167 37.77 -15.81 -2.08
N ARG A 168 37.27 -14.89 -2.90
CA ARG A 168 37.59 -14.81 -4.33
C ARG A 168 38.16 -13.43 -4.61
N ASP A 169 39.42 -13.40 -5.05
CA ASP A 169 40.14 -12.17 -5.39
C ASP A 169 40.09 -11.10 -4.27
N GLY A 170 40.26 -11.54 -3.02
CA GLY A 170 40.29 -10.66 -1.84
C GLY A 170 38.93 -10.22 -1.31
N VAL A 171 37.83 -10.77 -1.84
CA VAL A 171 36.46 -10.49 -1.38
C VAL A 171 35.82 -11.76 -0.85
N ALA A 172 35.24 -11.72 0.36
CA ALA A 172 34.44 -12.82 0.88
C ALA A 172 33.10 -12.87 0.17
N ILE A 173 32.82 -13.99 -0.52
CA ILE A 173 31.66 -14.12 -1.40
C ILE A 173 30.34 -14.15 -0.61
N ASP A 174 30.34 -14.75 0.58
CA ASP A 174 29.16 -14.85 1.45
C ASP A 174 29.58 -14.60 2.90
N GLN A 175 28.99 -13.58 3.51
CA GLN A 175 29.20 -13.20 4.92
C GLN A 175 27.94 -13.39 5.76
N THR A 176 26.88 -13.92 5.15
CA THR A 176 25.58 -14.07 5.80
C THR A 176 25.69 -15.20 6.83
N PRO A 177 25.45 -14.96 8.13
CA PRO A 177 25.30 -16.08 9.07
C PRO A 177 24.13 -16.97 8.59
N PRO A 178 24.28 -18.30 8.59
CA PRO A 178 23.14 -19.19 8.41
C PRO A 178 22.07 -18.82 9.44
N PRO A 179 20.85 -18.45 9.03
CA PRO A 179 19.77 -18.23 9.97
C PRO A 179 19.50 -19.55 10.70
N ASN A 180 19.53 -19.54 12.05
CA ASN A 180 19.29 -20.73 12.90
C ASN A 180 17.92 -21.43 12.65
N LEU A 181 17.06 -20.87 11.77
CA LEU A 181 15.77 -21.44 11.32
C LEU A 181 15.57 -21.39 9.78
N SER A 182 16.63 -21.20 9.00
CA SER A 182 16.58 -21.09 7.53
C SER A 182 15.86 -22.28 6.88
N GLY A 183 16.11 -23.51 7.34
CA GLY A 183 15.48 -24.69 6.76
C GLY A 183 13.95 -24.67 6.84
N VAL A 184 13.36 -24.17 7.93
CA VAL A 184 11.89 -24.15 8.11
C VAL A 184 11.27 -22.96 7.40
N ASN A 185 11.85 -21.77 7.54
CA ASN A 185 11.34 -20.57 6.86
C ASN A 185 11.55 -20.64 5.34
N ALA A 186 12.66 -21.20 4.87
CA ALA A 186 12.87 -21.49 3.45
C ALA A 186 11.96 -22.62 2.97
N ALA A 187 11.65 -23.64 3.79
CA ALA A 187 10.69 -24.67 3.41
C ALA A 187 9.25 -24.13 3.33
N ILE A 188 8.85 -23.22 4.22
CA ILE A 188 7.55 -22.54 4.18
C ILE A 188 7.50 -21.58 2.98
N ALA A 189 8.53 -20.76 2.79
CA ALA A 189 8.62 -19.84 1.65
C ALA A 189 8.63 -20.62 0.33
N GLN A 190 9.34 -21.75 0.26
CA GLN A 190 9.33 -22.63 -0.90
C GLN A 190 7.97 -23.29 -1.11
N TYR A 191 7.33 -23.81 -0.05
CA TYR A 191 5.99 -24.38 -0.14
C TYR A 191 4.98 -23.34 -0.64
N ASP A 192 4.98 -22.13 -0.07
CA ASP A 192 4.07 -21.06 -0.45
C ASP A 192 4.36 -20.54 -1.86
N ARG A 193 5.62 -20.39 -2.24
CA ARG A 193 6.02 -20.01 -3.60
C ARG A 193 5.60 -21.07 -4.62
N ASP A 194 5.84 -22.35 -4.33
CA ASP A 194 5.52 -23.45 -5.24
C ASP A 194 3.99 -23.66 -5.34
N ALA A 195 3.23 -23.34 -4.29
CA ALA A 195 1.77 -23.43 -4.27
C ALA A 195 1.06 -22.21 -4.89
N ASN A 196 1.53 -20.99 -4.58
CA ASN A 196 0.78 -19.75 -4.79
C ASN A 196 1.53 -18.69 -5.62
N GLY A 197 2.85 -18.83 -5.86
CA GLY A 197 3.66 -17.83 -6.55
C GLY A 197 3.79 -16.51 -5.78
N ASN A 198 4.03 -15.40 -6.49
CA ASN A 198 4.01 -14.05 -5.91
C ASN A 198 2.58 -13.49 -5.97
N TYR A 199 2.09 -12.89 -4.89
CA TYR A 199 0.74 -12.35 -4.84
C TYR A 199 0.59 -11.19 -3.85
N ILE A 200 -0.35 -10.31 -4.14
CA ILE A 200 -0.80 -9.24 -3.25
C ILE A 200 -1.80 -9.85 -2.27
N VAL A 201 -1.54 -9.76 -0.98
CA VAL A 201 -2.49 -10.18 0.07
C VAL A 201 -3.59 -9.12 0.20
N GLU A 202 -3.21 -7.85 0.28
CA GLU A 202 -4.12 -6.72 0.44
C GLU A 202 -3.47 -5.43 -0.12
N GLY A 203 -4.28 -4.49 -0.59
CA GLY A 203 -3.78 -3.16 -0.98
C GLY A 203 -2.88 -3.14 -2.23
N CYS A 204 -1.75 -2.42 -2.13
CA CYS A 204 -0.71 -2.24 -3.16
C CYS A 204 -1.25 -1.78 -4.53
N ARG A 205 -2.21 -0.85 -4.54
CA ARG A 205 -2.76 -0.27 -5.78
C ARG A 205 -1.87 0.84 -6.29
N VAL A 206 -1.62 0.85 -7.59
CA VAL A 206 -0.85 1.87 -8.28
C VAL A 206 -1.78 2.95 -8.83
N THR A 207 -1.40 4.20 -8.64
CA THR A 207 -2.04 5.40 -9.19
C THR A 207 -0.95 6.30 -9.78
N ALA A 208 -1.12 6.80 -11.01
CA ALA A 208 -0.20 7.81 -11.55
C ALA A 208 -0.58 9.21 -11.03
N LEU A 209 0.39 10.04 -10.67
CA LEU A 209 0.15 11.39 -10.09
C LEU A 209 0.44 12.52 -11.07
N GLY A 210 0.92 12.19 -12.27
CA GLY A 210 1.37 13.15 -13.28
C GLY A 210 2.88 13.30 -13.30
N LYS A 211 3.34 14.44 -13.84
CA LYS A 211 4.76 14.73 -14.05
C LYS A 211 5.22 15.83 -13.10
N VAL A 212 6.31 15.58 -12.38
CA VAL A 212 6.98 16.57 -11.53
C VAL A 212 8.42 16.67 -12.03
N GLY A 213 8.78 17.82 -12.59
CA GLY A 213 10.08 17.96 -13.27
C GLY A 213 10.19 17.05 -14.49
N GLY A 214 11.27 16.26 -14.58
CA GLY A 214 11.51 15.28 -15.64
C GLY A 214 10.84 13.92 -15.43
N ASP A 215 10.27 13.69 -14.24
CA ASP A 215 9.86 12.36 -13.79
C ASP A 215 8.35 12.22 -13.73
N ARG A 216 7.87 11.02 -14.06
CA ARG A 216 6.50 10.57 -13.85
C ARG A 216 6.42 9.99 -12.45
N ILE A 217 5.47 10.49 -11.67
CA ILE A 217 5.29 10.06 -10.29
C ILE A 217 4.14 9.06 -10.23
N PHE A 218 4.37 7.95 -9.53
CA PHE A 218 3.37 6.94 -9.22
C PHE A 218 3.25 6.79 -7.71
N ALA A 219 2.03 6.61 -7.20
CA ALA A 219 1.77 6.20 -5.83
C ALA A 219 1.38 4.72 -5.80
N ILE A 220 2.02 3.93 -4.95
CA ILE A 220 1.61 2.56 -4.62
C ILE A 220 0.99 2.62 -3.23
N SER A 221 -0.30 2.31 -3.08
CA SER A 221 -1.00 2.35 -1.78
C SER A 221 -0.38 1.40 -0.75
N GLU A 222 -0.69 1.63 0.52
CA GLU A 222 -0.47 0.68 1.60
C GLU A 222 -1.06 -0.71 1.27
N GLY A 223 -0.49 -1.76 1.87
CA GLY A 223 -0.87 -3.14 1.60
C GLY A 223 0.18 -4.17 1.99
N VAL A 224 -0.17 -5.45 1.84
CA VAL A 224 0.71 -6.59 2.10
C VAL A 224 0.93 -7.34 0.81
N ALA A 225 2.19 -7.59 0.47
CA ALA A 225 2.62 -8.37 -0.69
C ALA A 225 3.42 -9.60 -0.24
N ASN A 226 3.30 -10.69 -0.98
CA ASN A 226 4.12 -11.88 -0.83
C ASN A 226 4.96 -12.06 -2.09
N ILE A 227 6.29 -11.98 -1.92
CA ILE A 227 7.26 -12.12 -3.00
C ILE A 227 8.25 -13.21 -2.61
N MET A 228 8.38 -14.23 -3.46
CA MET A 228 9.27 -15.39 -3.25
C MET A 228 8.98 -16.17 -1.95
N GLY A 229 7.74 -16.14 -1.46
CA GLY A 229 7.33 -16.78 -0.20
C GLY A 229 7.60 -15.93 1.05
N PHE A 230 8.07 -14.69 0.88
CA PHE A 230 8.29 -13.75 1.97
C PHE A 230 7.25 -12.63 1.94
N LYS A 231 6.59 -12.42 3.08
CA LYS A 231 5.65 -11.32 3.24
C LYS A 231 6.37 -10.00 3.46
N ARG A 232 5.85 -8.95 2.83
CA ARG A 232 6.25 -7.56 2.95
C ARG A 232 5.01 -6.73 3.20
N THR A 233 4.96 -6.11 4.38
CA THR A 233 3.85 -5.25 4.79
C THR A 233 4.25 -3.79 4.62
N ARG A 234 3.37 -3.01 3.99
CA ARG A 234 3.49 -1.56 3.85
C ARG A 234 2.28 -0.91 4.50
N HIS A 235 2.52 -0.02 5.45
CA HIS A 235 1.46 0.70 6.16
C HIS A 235 1.19 2.10 5.58
N VAL A 236 2.03 2.58 4.66
CA VAL A 236 1.87 3.89 4.00
C VAL A 236 2.14 3.76 2.50
N ALA A 237 1.58 4.69 1.73
CA ALA A 237 1.78 4.73 0.29
C ALA A 237 3.26 5.01 -0.08
N LEU A 238 3.78 4.33 -1.10
CA LEU A 238 5.08 4.62 -1.72
C LEU A 238 4.89 5.63 -2.85
N ARG A 239 5.68 6.70 -2.90
CA ARG A 239 5.87 7.45 -4.14
C ARG A 239 7.07 6.88 -4.89
N HIS A 240 6.86 6.47 -6.14
CA HIS A 240 7.88 6.04 -7.09
C HIS A 240 8.02 7.11 -8.17
N ALA A 241 9.23 7.64 -8.35
CA ALA A 241 9.57 8.56 -9.43
C ALA A 241 10.26 7.79 -10.55
N GLU A 242 9.70 7.82 -11.76
CA GLU A 242 10.30 7.20 -12.94
C GLU A 242 10.63 8.29 -13.98
N PRO A 243 11.89 8.38 -14.45
CA PRO A 243 12.26 9.32 -15.51
C PRO A 243 11.45 9.09 -16.79
N GLU A 244 10.92 10.17 -17.37
CA GLU A 244 10.20 10.08 -18.63
C GLU A 244 11.14 9.74 -19.79
N ALA A 245 11.12 8.47 -20.22
CA ALA A 245 11.93 7.96 -21.33
C ALA A 245 11.06 7.26 -22.38
N PHE A 246 11.02 7.82 -23.60
CA PHE A 246 10.24 7.35 -24.74
C PHE A 246 11.14 6.92 -25.91
N ASP A 247 10.62 6.01 -26.73
CA ASP A 247 11.23 5.71 -28.04
C ASP A 247 10.54 6.58 -29.10
N ALA A 248 11.32 7.10 -30.05
CA ALA A 248 10.83 7.95 -31.12
C ALA A 248 10.59 7.17 -32.42
N GLY A 249 9.49 7.48 -33.10
CA GLY A 249 9.25 7.11 -34.49
C GLY A 249 9.53 8.29 -35.40
N VAL A 250 10.12 8.03 -36.58
CA VAL A 250 10.46 9.08 -37.55
C VAL A 250 9.39 9.16 -38.64
N VAL A 251 9.02 10.39 -39.00
CA VAL A 251 8.26 10.71 -40.22
C VAL A 251 9.18 11.53 -41.13
N ASP A 252 9.57 10.96 -42.27
CA ASP A 252 10.59 11.55 -43.15
C ASP A 252 10.10 12.79 -43.90
N ALA A 253 8.84 12.84 -44.33
CA ALA A 253 8.23 14.00 -44.98
C ALA A 253 6.70 13.90 -44.99
N GLU A 254 6.02 14.73 -44.20
CA GLU A 254 4.57 14.88 -44.24
C GLU A 254 4.17 16.11 -45.07
N PRO A 255 3.36 15.94 -46.14
CA PRO A 255 2.95 17.04 -46.99
C PRO A 255 1.73 17.80 -46.44
N HIS A 256 1.85 19.12 -46.39
CA HIS A 256 0.80 20.07 -46.01
C HIS A 256 0.73 21.24 -46.99
N THR A 257 -0.22 22.16 -46.77
CA THR A 257 -0.37 23.38 -47.55
C THR A 257 -0.15 24.60 -46.65
N PHE A 258 0.58 25.60 -47.14
CA PHE A 258 0.81 26.87 -46.44
C PHE A 258 -0.44 27.75 -46.52
N ALA A 259 -1.46 27.41 -45.72
CA ALA A 259 -2.76 28.09 -45.68
C ALA A 259 -2.78 29.17 -44.59
N ASP A 260 -2.00 30.23 -44.77
CA ASP A 260 -1.77 31.30 -43.78
C ASP A 260 -2.90 32.33 -43.67
N GLY A 261 -3.92 32.27 -44.53
CA GLY A 261 -5.01 33.25 -44.56
C GLY A 261 -4.55 34.69 -44.86
N GLY A 262 -3.36 34.86 -45.43
CA GLY A 262 -2.73 36.16 -45.69
C GLY A 262 -1.97 36.76 -44.50
N SER A 263 -1.72 36.00 -43.44
CA SER A 263 -0.99 36.45 -42.24
C SER A 263 0.54 36.29 -42.32
N GLY A 264 1.05 35.50 -43.27
CA GLY A 264 2.48 35.15 -43.38
C GLY A 264 2.94 33.99 -42.49
N THR A 265 2.05 33.42 -41.68
CA THR A 265 2.32 32.33 -40.72
C THR A 265 1.21 31.26 -40.79
N VAL A 266 1.58 29.99 -40.68
CA VAL A 266 0.63 28.86 -40.66
C VAL A 266 0.91 27.92 -39.49
N THR A 267 -0.16 27.47 -38.82
CA THR A 267 -0.09 26.39 -37.82
C THR A 267 -0.63 25.10 -38.45
N ILE A 268 0.22 24.08 -38.49
CA ILE A 268 -0.03 22.83 -39.20
C ILE A 268 -0.25 21.71 -38.17
N PRO A 269 -1.41 21.02 -38.18
CA PRO A 269 -1.59 19.80 -37.41
C PRO A 269 -0.85 18.63 -38.06
N LEU A 270 -0.08 17.90 -37.28
CA LEU A 270 0.71 16.75 -37.73
C LEU A 270 -0.07 15.44 -37.55
N SER A 271 0.13 14.48 -38.46
CA SER A 271 -0.60 13.21 -38.44
C SER A 271 -0.18 12.26 -37.33
N HIS A 272 1.06 12.38 -36.85
CA HIS A 272 1.63 11.53 -35.80
C HIS A 272 2.01 12.36 -34.57
N THR A 273 1.43 11.99 -33.44
CA THR A 273 1.50 12.79 -32.22
C THR A 273 1.52 11.84 -31.01
N PRO A 274 2.13 12.21 -29.88
CA PRO A 274 2.76 13.50 -29.58
C PRO A 274 4.10 13.71 -30.28
N VAL A 275 4.39 14.94 -30.72
CA VAL A 275 5.68 15.31 -31.32
C VAL A 275 6.79 15.25 -30.27
N ALA A 276 7.93 14.66 -30.63
CA ALA A 276 9.15 14.61 -29.83
C ALA A 276 10.11 15.72 -30.25
N SER A 277 10.35 15.88 -31.55
CA SER A 277 11.22 16.91 -32.11
C SER A 277 10.86 17.18 -33.58
N ILE A 278 11.12 18.39 -34.07
CA ILE A 278 11.07 18.69 -35.51
C ILE A 278 12.47 18.54 -36.07
N LEU A 279 12.64 17.67 -37.07
CA LEU A 279 13.93 17.43 -37.71
C LEU A 279 14.20 18.43 -38.83
N ASN A 280 13.20 18.70 -39.66
CA ASN A 280 13.28 19.65 -40.76
C ASN A 280 11.88 20.14 -41.16
N ALA A 281 11.78 21.38 -41.63
CA ALA A 281 10.57 21.91 -42.25
C ALA A 281 10.95 22.66 -43.52
N ILE A 282 10.38 22.26 -44.66
CA ILE A 282 10.66 22.87 -45.97
C ILE A 282 9.41 23.59 -46.44
N VAL A 283 9.55 24.88 -46.76
CA VAL A 283 8.46 25.72 -47.30
C VAL A 283 8.86 26.26 -48.67
N THR A 284 7.88 26.49 -49.53
CA THR A 284 8.08 27.28 -50.75
C THR A 284 8.12 28.76 -50.40
N LYS A 285 9.22 29.44 -50.70
CA LYS A 285 9.39 30.89 -50.57
C LYS A 285 9.35 31.57 -51.93
N GLU A 286 9.04 32.86 -51.95
CA GLU A 286 9.09 33.71 -53.15
C GLU A 286 10.06 34.86 -52.89
N VAL A 287 10.92 35.13 -53.85
CA VAL A 287 11.90 36.22 -53.79
C VAL A 287 11.95 36.95 -55.12
N THR A 288 12.12 38.28 -55.06
CA THR A 288 12.49 39.09 -56.20
C THR A 288 13.98 39.44 -56.10
N GLU A 289 14.76 39.00 -57.07
CA GLU A 289 16.20 39.22 -57.16
C GLU A 289 16.54 39.99 -58.43
N SER A 290 17.51 40.90 -58.34
CA SER A 290 18.03 41.61 -59.52
C SER A 290 19.25 40.86 -60.06
N VAL A 291 19.11 40.27 -61.24
CA VAL A 291 20.11 39.40 -61.88
C VAL A 291 20.74 40.13 -63.05
N VAL A 292 22.05 39.98 -63.22
CA VAL A 292 22.78 40.56 -64.36
C VAL A 292 22.74 39.57 -65.52
N HIS A 293 22.23 40.03 -66.67
CA HIS A 293 22.20 39.21 -67.87
C HIS A 293 23.61 39.02 -68.45
N GLY A 294 23.90 37.78 -68.87
CA GLY A 294 25.18 37.38 -69.42
C GLY A 294 25.70 38.25 -70.56
N ALA A 295 27.01 38.18 -70.80
CA ALA A 295 27.69 39.05 -71.78
C ALA A 295 27.40 38.70 -73.25
N VAL A 296 26.57 37.68 -73.51
CA VAL A 296 26.21 37.19 -74.83
C VAL A 296 24.70 36.91 -74.89
N SER A 297 24.12 37.06 -76.08
CA SER A 297 22.72 36.69 -76.34
C SER A 297 22.48 35.20 -76.13
N GLY A 298 21.34 34.84 -75.54
CA GLY A 298 20.97 33.47 -75.20
C GLY A 298 21.76 32.89 -74.01
N ALA A 299 22.27 33.76 -73.12
CA ALA A 299 22.98 33.34 -71.92
C ALA A 299 22.04 32.61 -70.93
N SER A 300 22.63 31.86 -69.99
CA SER A 300 21.92 31.27 -68.86
C SER A 300 22.43 31.92 -67.58
N ASP A 301 21.55 32.66 -66.91
CA ASP A 301 21.91 33.49 -65.76
C ASP A 301 21.59 32.76 -64.46
N GLU A 302 22.53 32.75 -63.52
CA GLU A 302 22.39 32.04 -62.24
C GLU A 302 21.48 32.80 -61.27
N LEU A 303 20.53 32.10 -60.64
CA LEU A 303 19.70 32.61 -59.56
C LEU A 303 20.40 32.41 -58.20
N GLY A 304 20.13 33.27 -57.23
CA GLY A 304 20.76 33.23 -55.91
C GLY A 304 20.39 32.00 -55.05
N ASN A 305 19.30 31.29 -55.38
CA ASN A 305 18.87 30.07 -54.69
C ASN A 305 18.89 28.86 -55.62
N THR A 306 19.22 27.67 -55.09
CA THR A 306 19.50 26.47 -55.89
C THR A 306 18.31 25.52 -56.07
N SER A 307 17.25 25.65 -55.26
CA SER A 307 16.06 24.78 -55.30
C SER A 307 14.84 25.50 -55.91
N VAL A 308 15.04 26.13 -57.07
CA VAL A 308 14.00 26.89 -57.78
C VAL A 308 12.97 25.93 -58.39
N THR A 309 11.70 26.25 -58.17
CA THR A 309 10.55 25.43 -58.57
C THR A 309 9.72 26.08 -59.69
N GLU A 310 9.68 27.41 -59.73
CA GLU A 310 8.86 28.18 -60.66
C GLU A 310 9.43 29.61 -60.79
N ILE A 311 9.42 30.18 -61.99
CA ILE A 311 9.63 31.63 -62.20
C ILE A 311 8.26 32.28 -62.31
N VAL A 312 7.96 33.25 -61.44
CA VAL A 312 6.67 33.94 -61.39
C VAL A 312 6.63 35.11 -62.37
N SER A 313 7.73 35.88 -62.47
CA SER A 313 7.82 37.00 -63.40
C SER A 313 9.27 37.40 -63.67
N VAL A 314 9.59 37.76 -64.92
CA VAL A 314 10.85 38.40 -65.28
C VAL A 314 10.56 39.75 -65.92
N THR A 315 11.14 40.83 -65.38
CA THR A 315 10.86 42.20 -65.83
C THR A 315 12.12 43.04 -65.94
N GLN A 316 12.17 43.90 -66.94
CA GLN A 316 13.20 44.93 -67.06
C GLN A 316 12.54 46.26 -67.46
N GLY A 317 12.52 47.22 -66.53
CA GLY A 317 11.82 48.49 -66.73
C GLY A 317 10.31 48.28 -66.93
N GLY A 318 9.79 48.56 -68.13
CA GLY A 318 8.38 48.37 -68.47
C GLY A 318 8.08 47.06 -69.25
N THR A 319 9.10 46.27 -69.56
CA THR A 319 8.98 45.03 -70.34
C THR A 319 8.85 43.84 -69.41
N THR A 320 7.87 42.97 -69.65
CA THR A 320 7.72 41.66 -68.99
C THR A 320 7.99 40.57 -70.01
N TYR A 321 8.93 39.68 -69.72
CA TYR A 321 9.31 38.59 -70.61
C TYR A 321 8.44 37.36 -70.37
N ALA A 322 8.15 36.60 -71.42
CA ALA A 322 7.26 35.45 -71.39
C ALA A 322 8.02 34.11 -71.33
N GLU A 323 7.74 33.31 -70.30
CA GLU A 323 8.29 31.94 -70.19
C GLU A 323 7.86 31.07 -71.39
N GLY A 324 8.79 30.29 -71.93
CA GLY A 324 8.63 29.42 -73.10
C GLY A 324 8.80 30.13 -74.46
N ALA A 325 8.69 31.46 -74.52
CA ALA A 325 8.96 32.26 -75.71
C ALA A 325 10.29 33.00 -75.61
N ASP A 326 10.53 33.65 -74.47
CA ASP A 326 11.67 34.53 -74.23
C ASP A 326 12.75 33.84 -73.36
N TYR A 327 12.33 33.10 -72.33
CA TYR A 327 13.21 32.33 -71.45
C TYR A 327 12.58 31.00 -71.02
N THR A 328 13.38 30.09 -70.48
CA THR A 328 12.90 28.90 -69.74
C THR A 328 13.61 28.76 -68.41
N LEU A 329 12.95 28.17 -67.41
CA LEU A 329 13.61 27.78 -66.16
C LEU A 329 14.46 26.51 -66.39
N ASN A 330 15.76 26.59 -66.11
CA ASN A 330 16.67 25.46 -66.18
C ASN A 330 17.41 25.29 -64.84
N ALA A 331 16.92 24.38 -64.00
CA ALA A 331 17.37 24.21 -62.61
C ALA A 331 17.32 25.53 -61.81
N ASP A 332 18.47 26.10 -61.47
CA ASP A 332 18.64 27.36 -60.74
C ASP A 332 19.01 28.52 -61.67
N ARG A 333 18.60 28.47 -62.95
CA ARG A 333 18.95 29.47 -63.96
C ARG A 333 17.78 29.94 -64.81
N VAL A 334 17.83 31.21 -65.21
CA VAL A 334 17.00 31.76 -66.29
C VAL A 334 17.75 31.52 -67.59
N ASP A 335 17.22 30.64 -68.44
CA ASP A 335 17.84 30.25 -69.71
C ASP A 335 17.19 30.99 -70.88
N TRP A 336 17.93 31.92 -71.48
CA TRP A 336 17.47 32.76 -72.59
C TRP A 336 17.66 32.12 -73.97
N SER A 337 18.04 30.84 -74.04
CA SER A 337 18.27 30.13 -75.32
C SER A 337 17.02 29.93 -76.20
N ALA A 338 15.84 30.35 -75.73
CA ALA A 338 14.58 30.29 -76.48
C ALA A 338 14.54 31.26 -77.69
N GLY A 339 15.37 32.31 -77.69
CA GLY A 339 15.57 33.21 -78.82
C GLY A 339 14.47 34.26 -79.03
N GLY A 340 13.63 34.50 -78.03
CA GLY A 340 12.67 35.61 -77.97
C GLY A 340 13.30 36.93 -77.52
N ASP A 341 12.51 37.83 -76.93
CA ASP A 341 13.01 39.08 -76.37
C ASP A 341 13.84 38.80 -75.11
N GLU A 342 15.05 39.37 -75.00
CA GLU A 342 15.90 39.20 -73.81
C GLU A 342 16.48 40.55 -73.33
N PRO A 343 16.89 40.67 -72.06
CA PRO A 343 17.60 41.84 -71.54
C PRO A 343 18.89 42.13 -72.33
N ALA A 344 19.30 43.40 -72.40
CA ALA A 344 20.55 43.73 -73.09
C ALA A 344 21.76 43.08 -72.37
N PRO A 345 22.75 42.53 -73.09
CA PRO A 345 23.94 41.94 -72.47
C PRO A 345 24.63 42.87 -71.47
N GLY A 346 24.85 42.40 -70.25
CA GLY A 346 25.44 43.17 -69.15
C GLY A 346 24.51 44.14 -68.42
N SER A 347 23.21 44.16 -68.75
CA SER A 347 22.18 44.89 -67.99
C SER A 347 21.55 44.01 -66.90
N SER A 348 20.92 44.63 -65.89
CA SER A 348 20.21 43.91 -64.82
C SER A 348 18.71 43.86 -65.08
N TYR A 349 18.07 42.77 -64.70
CA TYR A 349 16.62 42.58 -64.73
C TYR A 349 16.15 41.99 -63.40
N ASP A 350 14.89 42.23 -63.05
CA ASP A 350 14.30 41.70 -61.82
C ASP A 350 13.54 40.42 -62.15
N VAL A 351 13.87 39.35 -61.43
CA VAL A 351 13.21 38.05 -61.52
C VAL A 351 12.57 37.71 -60.18
N THR A 352 11.27 37.46 -60.22
CA THR A 352 10.50 36.92 -59.09
C THR A 352 10.34 35.43 -59.32
N TYR A 353 10.81 34.61 -58.39
CA TYR A 353 10.77 33.15 -58.51
C TYR A 353 10.50 32.50 -57.16
N ARG A 354 10.04 31.25 -57.21
CA ARG A 354 9.74 30.43 -56.04
C ARG A 354 10.74 29.32 -55.87
N TYR A 355 11.18 29.08 -54.63
CA TYR A 355 12.17 28.07 -54.30
C TYR A 355 11.82 27.36 -53.00
N LEU A 356 12.29 26.11 -52.84
CA LEU A 356 12.17 25.38 -51.59
C LEU A 356 13.31 25.77 -50.64
N ASP A 357 12.96 26.12 -49.41
CA ASP A 357 13.92 26.50 -48.38
C ASP A 357 13.60 25.78 -47.07
N ALA A 358 14.65 25.37 -46.35
CA ALA A 358 14.50 24.82 -45.01
C ALA A 358 14.31 25.97 -44.02
N VAL A 359 13.25 25.91 -43.23
CA VAL A 359 12.92 26.90 -42.21
C VAL A 359 13.01 26.27 -40.82
N VAL A 360 13.50 27.07 -39.87
CA VAL A 360 13.40 26.72 -38.45
C VAL A 360 11.96 26.98 -38.01
N PRO A 361 11.28 26.02 -37.36
CA PRO A 361 9.96 26.26 -36.83
C PRO A 361 9.92 27.40 -35.82
N ASP A 362 8.87 28.21 -35.87
CA ASP A 362 8.69 29.30 -34.91
C ASP A 362 8.40 28.72 -33.52
N THR A 363 7.46 27.77 -33.48
CA THR A 363 7.09 26.98 -32.30
C THR A 363 6.53 25.64 -32.75
N PHE A 364 6.56 24.64 -31.87
CA PHE A 364 5.80 23.41 -32.03
C PHE A 364 5.30 22.95 -30.65
N ASP A 365 4.19 22.23 -30.64
CA ASP A 365 3.64 21.57 -29.46
C ASP A 365 3.47 20.07 -29.74
N ASP A 366 2.76 19.34 -28.88
CA ASP A 366 2.55 17.90 -29.04
C ASP A 366 1.76 17.55 -30.32
N ASP A 367 1.05 18.50 -30.94
CA ASP A 367 0.11 18.25 -32.04
C ASP A 367 0.39 19.05 -33.31
N THR A 368 1.04 20.19 -33.18
CA THR A 368 1.15 21.18 -34.25
C THR A 368 2.55 21.78 -34.35
N VAL A 369 2.85 22.28 -35.54
CA VAL A 369 4.05 23.08 -35.81
C VAL A 369 3.64 24.39 -36.47
N THR A 370 4.26 25.50 -36.04
CA THR A 370 4.03 26.82 -36.62
C THR A 370 5.23 27.24 -37.44
N LEU A 371 4.98 27.62 -38.70
CA LEU A 371 5.99 27.99 -39.69
C LEU A 371 5.63 29.33 -40.34
N SER A 372 6.64 30.13 -40.67
CA SER A 372 6.49 31.44 -41.31
C SER A 372 7.28 31.58 -42.61
N GLY A 373 6.88 32.55 -43.43
CA GLY A 373 7.63 32.97 -44.62
C GLY A 373 7.44 32.10 -45.86
N GLY A 374 6.41 31.25 -45.89
CA GLY A 374 6.00 30.50 -47.07
C GLY A 374 5.00 31.26 -47.96
N VAL A 375 4.83 30.79 -49.19
CA VAL A 375 3.84 31.32 -50.15
C VAL A 375 2.46 30.72 -49.88
N THR A 376 1.42 31.56 -49.77
CA THR A 376 0.03 31.12 -49.56
C THR A 376 -0.41 30.10 -50.63
N GLY A 377 -0.87 28.94 -50.17
CA GLY A 377 -1.36 27.86 -51.03
C GLY A 377 -0.29 26.93 -51.59
N ALA A 378 1.00 27.15 -51.30
CA ALA A 378 2.08 26.26 -51.72
C ALA A 378 2.30 25.08 -50.75
N THR A 379 3.05 24.06 -51.19
CA THR A 379 3.33 22.85 -50.40
C THR A 379 4.34 23.13 -49.28
N VAL A 380 4.10 22.52 -48.13
CA VAL A 380 5.01 22.45 -46.98
C VAL A 380 5.34 20.99 -46.73
N LEU A 381 6.61 20.67 -46.46
CA LEU A 381 7.02 19.33 -46.05
C LEU A 381 7.60 19.39 -44.64
N VAL A 382 7.05 18.61 -43.71
CA VAL A 382 7.54 18.57 -42.33
C VAL A 382 8.10 17.17 -42.04
N SER A 383 9.34 17.12 -41.58
CA SER A 383 10.03 15.92 -41.09
C SER A 383 10.16 16.02 -39.58
N TYR A 384 9.70 15.01 -38.84
CA TYR A 384 9.66 15.09 -37.37
C TYR A 384 9.71 13.72 -36.72
N GLU A 385 10.07 13.71 -35.45
CA GLU A 385 9.99 12.55 -34.57
C GLU A 385 8.76 12.65 -33.68
N TRP A 386 8.11 11.52 -33.42
CA TRP A 386 6.97 11.43 -32.52
C TRP A 386 7.15 10.31 -31.49
N LYS A 387 6.55 10.48 -30.31
CA LYS A 387 6.72 9.58 -29.16
C LYS A 387 5.88 8.31 -29.38
N LEU A 388 6.52 7.15 -29.50
CA LEU A 388 5.82 5.87 -29.71
C LEU A 388 5.14 5.39 -28.43
N PRO A 389 3.85 4.99 -28.46
CA PRO A 389 3.19 4.50 -27.26
C PRO A 389 3.82 3.20 -26.76
N ARG A 390 3.84 3.03 -25.44
CA ARG A 390 4.46 1.89 -24.75
C ARG A 390 3.63 1.45 -23.54
N VAL A 391 3.55 0.15 -23.28
CA VAL A 391 2.95 -0.40 -22.05
C VAL A 391 4.07 -0.94 -21.19
N ASP A 392 4.24 -0.36 -20.01
CA ASP A 392 5.27 -0.70 -19.02
C ASP A 392 4.63 -1.46 -17.84
N LEU A 393 5.46 -2.00 -16.94
CA LEU A 393 5.01 -2.75 -15.78
C LEU A 393 5.68 -2.22 -14.50
N LEU A 394 4.89 -1.88 -13.49
CA LEU A 394 5.40 -1.55 -12.17
C LEU A 394 5.26 -2.76 -11.24
N CYS A 395 6.38 -3.14 -10.63
CA CYS A 395 6.51 -4.34 -9.81
C CYS A 395 7.07 -4.04 -8.42
N LEU A 396 7.01 -5.02 -7.52
CA LEU A 396 7.80 -5.07 -6.29
C LEU A 396 8.84 -6.18 -6.35
N ASP A 397 10.02 -5.93 -5.80
CA ASP A 397 11.03 -6.96 -5.56
C ASP A 397 10.83 -7.70 -4.22
N GLN A 398 11.71 -8.65 -3.91
CA GLN A 398 11.65 -9.44 -2.67
C GLN A 398 11.80 -8.59 -1.40
N ASP A 399 12.42 -7.42 -1.49
CA ASP A 399 12.62 -6.50 -0.37
C ASP A 399 11.47 -5.49 -0.25
N GLY A 400 10.58 -5.44 -1.25
CA GLY A 400 9.41 -4.56 -1.28
C GLY A 400 9.67 -3.20 -1.94
N ASN A 401 10.77 -3.07 -2.69
CA ASN A 401 11.10 -1.88 -3.48
C ASN A 401 10.34 -1.88 -4.81
N ALA A 402 9.99 -0.69 -5.29
CA ALA A 402 9.36 -0.52 -6.60
C ALA A 402 10.37 -0.72 -7.72
N VAL A 403 10.01 -1.55 -8.71
CA VAL A 403 10.82 -1.83 -9.90
C VAL A 403 9.99 -1.52 -11.14
N TYR A 404 10.48 -0.63 -11.99
CA TYR A 404 9.82 -0.24 -13.23
C TYR A 404 10.43 -1.00 -14.42
N LEU A 405 9.61 -1.80 -15.12
CA LEU A 405 10.02 -2.55 -16.30
C LEU A 405 9.48 -1.90 -17.56
N LYS A 406 10.38 -1.53 -18.47
CA LYS A 406 10.03 -0.95 -19.77
C LYS A 406 9.56 -2.04 -20.73
N GLY A 407 8.41 -1.83 -21.35
CA GLY A 407 7.88 -2.72 -22.39
C GLY A 407 8.44 -2.42 -23.77
N VAL A 408 7.73 -2.92 -24.78
CA VAL A 408 8.11 -2.70 -26.19
C VAL A 408 7.23 -1.60 -26.78
N SER A 409 7.87 -0.53 -27.23
CA SER A 409 7.21 0.57 -27.96
C SER A 409 6.75 0.09 -29.33
N ALA A 410 5.51 0.38 -29.69
CA ALA A 410 4.96 0.01 -31.00
C ALA A 410 3.89 1.01 -31.45
N ARG A 411 3.83 1.31 -32.75
CA ARG A 411 2.81 2.21 -33.33
C ARG A 411 1.38 1.72 -33.07
N SER A 412 1.16 0.41 -33.06
CA SER A 412 -0.12 -0.20 -32.73
C SER A 412 0.10 -1.45 -31.88
N ARG A 413 -0.72 -1.61 -30.83
CA ARG A 413 -0.66 -2.71 -29.86
C ARG A 413 0.69 -2.85 -29.14
N PRO A 414 1.13 -1.81 -28.40
CA PRO A 414 2.25 -1.96 -27.47
C PRO A 414 2.00 -3.11 -26.49
N THR A 415 3.07 -3.80 -26.09
CA THR A 415 2.98 -5.00 -25.25
C THR A 415 3.81 -4.82 -23.98
N ALA A 416 3.21 -5.19 -22.84
CA ALA A 416 3.87 -5.18 -21.55
C ALA A 416 5.03 -6.19 -21.50
N PRO A 417 6.11 -5.90 -20.76
CA PRO A 417 7.18 -6.87 -20.54
C PRO A 417 6.68 -8.02 -19.66
N VAL A 418 7.29 -9.20 -19.81
CA VAL A 418 7.02 -10.33 -18.90
C VAL A 418 7.77 -10.09 -17.60
N ALA A 419 7.06 -10.10 -16.47
CA ALA A 419 7.68 -9.98 -15.15
C ALA A 419 8.60 -11.19 -14.86
N PRO A 420 9.86 -10.97 -14.44
CA PRO A 420 10.70 -12.01 -13.84
C PRO A 420 10.01 -12.66 -12.64
N VAL A 421 10.26 -13.94 -12.40
CA VAL A 421 9.67 -14.71 -11.28
C VAL A 421 10.05 -14.13 -9.91
N THR A 422 11.13 -13.37 -9.83
CA THR A 422 11.58 -12.70 -8.60
C THR A 422 10.79 -11.42 -8.28
N LEU A 423 9.94 -10.95 -9.20
CA LEU A 423 9.19 -9.71 -9.05
C LEU A 423 7.68 -10.00 -8.96
N LEU A 424 6.97 -9.20 -8.17
CA LEU A 424 5.51 -9.18 -8.11
C LEU A 424 4.98 -8.04 -8.99
N PRO A 425 4.31 -8.32 -10.12
CA PRO A 425 3.67 -7.27 -10.91
C PRO A 425 2.48 -6.66 -10.15
N LEU A 426 2.43 -5.32 -10.09
CA LEU A 426 1.33 -4.58 -9.47
C LEU A 426 0.35 -4.01 -10.51
N ALA A 427 0.89 -3.31 -11.50
CA ALA A 427 0.07 -2.63 -12.51
C ALA A 427 0.79 -2.47 -13.85
N GLU A 428 0.01 -2.51 -14.93
CA GLU A 428 0.41 -2.12 -16.28
C GLU A 428 0.21 -0.61 -16.47
N ILE A 429 1.20 0.04 -17.06
CA ILE A 429 1.25 1.49 -17.26
C ILE A 429 1.23 1.76 -18.75
N SER A 430 0.10 2.26 -19.24
CA SER A 430 -0.07 2.63 -20.65
C SER A 430 0.38 4.07 -20.87
N ASN A 431 1.56 4.21 -21.46
CA ASN A 431 2.16 5.50 -21.80
C ASN A 431 1.76 5.91 -23.23
N GLY A 432 0.80 6.84 -23.32
CA GLY A 432 0.50 7.57 -24.56
C GLY A 432 1.28 8.89 -24.71
N TRP A 433 2.15 9.19 -23.74
CA TRP A 433 2.98 10.40 -23.65
C TRP A 433 2.23 11.75 -23.66
N ARG A 434 0.90 11.70 -23.51
CA ARG A 434 0.04 12.86 -23.23
C ARG A 434 -0.36 12.83 -21.77
N GLY A 435 -0.07 13.92 -21.06
CA GLY A 435 -0.45 14.08 -19.66
C GLY A 435 -0.10 12.85 -18.80
N LYS A 436 -1.05 12.45 -17.95
CA LYS A 436 -0.92 11.33 -17.02
C LYS A 436 -1.10 9.97 -17.74
N PRO A 437 -0.22 8.98 -17.51
CA PRO A 437 -0.39 7.64 -18.06
C PRO A 437 -1.61 6.92 -17.46
N ALA A 438 -2.24 6.04 -18.25
CA ALA A 438 -3.32 5.19 -17.77
C ALA A 438 -2.76 3.99 -17.00
N VAL A 439 -3.29 3.71 -15.81
CA VAL A 439 -2.81 2.64 -14.93
C VAL A 439 -3.88 1.56 -14.81
N ALA A 440 -3.51 0.32 -15.13
CA ALA A 440 -4.36 -0.86 -14.94
C ALA A 440 -3.76 -1.76 -13.85
N ASN A 441 -4.45 -1.86 -12.71
CA ASN A 441 -4.01 -2.66 -11.56
C ASN A 441 -4.24 -4.17 -11.79
N THR A 442 -3.33 -4.81 -12.52
CA THR A 442 -3.42 -6.21 -12.97
C THR A 442 -2.74 -7.22 -12.03
N GLY A 443 -2.16 -6.77 -10.91
CA GLY A 443 -1.45 -7.64 -9.97
C GLY A 443 -2.30 -8.79 -9.41
N VAL A 444 -1.69 -9.96 -9.29
CA VAL A 444 -2.33 -11.19 -8.77
C VAL A 444 -2.62 -11.02 -7.28
N ARG A 445 -3.85 -11.30 -6.86
CA ARG A 445 -4.29 -11.15 -5.46
C ARG A 445 -4.62 -12.49 -4.82
N SER A 446 -4.34 -12.64 -3.52
CA SER A 446 -4.87 -13.77 -2.76
C SER A 446 -6.37 -13.61 -2.55
N VAL A 447 -7.07 -14.74 -2.54
CA VAL A 447 -8.51 -14.79 -2.28
C VAL A 447 -8.73 -15.73 -1.11
N HIS A 448 -9.33 -15.21 -0.04
CA HIS A 448 -9.65 -16.03 1.13
C HIS A 448 -10.71 -17.09 0.81
N TYR A 449 -10.70 -18.21 1.54
CA TYR A 449 -11.60 -19.35 1.30
C TYR A 449 -13.08 -19.00 1.38
N ASP A 450 -13.47 -18.01 2.20
CA ASP A 450 -14.85 -17.53 2.26
C ASP A 450 -15.25 -16.79 0.98
N VAL A 451 -14.35 -15.99 0.40
CA VAL A 451 -14.55 -15.33 -0.90
C VAL A 451 -14.57 -16.35 -2.03
N LEU A 452 -13.67 -17.35 -2.02
CA LEU A 452 -13.72 -18.47 -2.97
C LEU A 452 -15.04 -19.23 -2.86
N TRP A 453 -15.56 -19.44 -1.66
CA TRP A 453 -16.86 -20.07 -1.45
C TRP A 453 -18.01 -19.21 -1.96
N ARG A 454 -17.93 -17.87 -1.81
CA ARG A 454 -18.86 -16.93 -2.44
C ARG A 454 -18.77 -16.97 -3.96
N TYR A 455 -17.57 -17.08 -4.55
CA TYR A 455 -17.41 -17.25 -5.99
C TYR A 455 -17.99 -18.56 -6.48
N LEU A 456 -17.80 -19.66 -5.75
CA LEU A 456 -18.44 -20.93 -6.10
C LEU A 456 -19.96 -20.81 -6.03
N ASN A 457 -20.51 -20.23 -4.97
CA ASN A 457 -21.96 -20.01 -4.87
C ASN A 457 -22.46 -19.10 -5.98
N ARG A 458 -21.75 -18.01 -6.29
CA ARG A 458 -22.07 -17.15 -7.45
C ARG A 458 -21.97 -17.91 -8.78
N LEU A 459 -21.07 -18.86 -8.92
CA LEU A 459 -20.96 -19.70 -10.11
C LEU A 459 -22.10 -20.71 -10.18
N VAL A 460 -22.53 -21.28 -9.06
CA VAL A 460 -23.75 -22.09 -8.96
C VAL A 460 -24.98 -21.25 -9.30
N ASP A 461 -25.10 -20.04 -8.76
CA ASP A 461 -26.16 -19.09 -9.07
C ASP A 461 -26.11 -18.66 -10.54
N ALA A 462 -24.93 -18.42 -11.10
CA ALA A 462 -24.75 -18.13 -12.52
C ALA A 462 -25.12 -19.33 -13.39
N LEU A 463 -24.85 -20.55 -12.96
CA LEU A 463 -25.28 -21.77 -13.66
C LEU A 463 -26.79 -21.97 -13.58
N ASP A 464 -27.42 -21.65 -12.44
CA ASP A 464 -28.87 -21.63 -12.28
C ASP A 464 -29.51 -20.50 -13.09
N LEU A 465 -28.87 -19.33 -13.16
CA LEU A 465 -29.25 -18.23 -14.05
C LEU A 465 -29.05 -18.59 -15.51
N ILE A 466 -28.02 -19.35 -15.89
CA ILE A 466 -27.85 -19.89 -17.24
C ILE A 466 -28.90 -20.97 -17.52
N ALA A 467 -29.29 -21.77 -16.53
CA ALA A 467 -30.37 -22.75 -16.67
C ALA A 467 -31.74 -22.07 -16.79
N LEU A 468 -31.97 -21.00 -16.02
CA LEU A 468 -33.11 -20.11 -16.13
C LEU A 468 -33.09 -19.34 -17.44
N GLU A 469 -31.97 -18.82 -17.90
CA GLU A 469 -31.80 -18.20 -19.23
C GLU A 469 -31.91 -19.22 -20.36
N ARG A 470 -31.68 -20.51 -20.11
CA ARG A 470 -31.98 -21.58 -21.06
C ARG A 470 -33.47 -21.90 -21.08
N LEU A 471 -34.12 -21.96 -19.91
CA LEU A 471 -35.59 -22.07 -19.78
C LEU A 471 -36.29 -20.83 -20.35
N ARG A 472 -35.69 -19.65 -20.15
CA ARG A 472 -36.13 -18.35 -20.65
C ARG A 472 -35.78 -18.19 -22.11
N ARG A 473 -34.68 -18.74 -22.62
CA ARG A 473 -34.45 -18.94 -24.07
C ARG A 473 -35.42 -19.93 -24.67
N ASP A 474 -35.87 -20.94 -23.94
CA ASP A 474 -36.89 -21.90 -24.40
C ASP A 474 -38.28 -21.21 -24.45
N ILE A 475 -38.56 -20.31 -23.49
CA ILE A 475 -39.73 -19.42 -23.46
C ILE A 475 -39.60 -18.26 -24.49
N ASP A 476 -38.43 -17.65 -24.67
CA ASP A 476 -38.12 -16.58 -25.62
C ASP A 476 -37.99 -17.12 -27.05
N SER A 477 -37.71 -18.43 -27.21
CA SER A 477 -37.88 -19.14 -28.48
C SER A 477 -39.36 -19.22 -28.88
N ARG A 478 -40.27 -19.07 -27.91
CA ARG A 478 -41.70 -18.89 -28.14
C ARG A 478 -42.09 -17.40 -28.24
N GLU A 479 -41.46 -16.48 -27.51
CA GLU A 479 -41.74 -15.04 -27.58
C GLU A 479 -40.48 -14.14 -27.40
N PRO A 480 -39.84 -13.66 -28.48
CA PRO A 480 -38.58 -12.92 -28.40
C PRO A 480 -38.75 -11.44 -28.03
N VAL A 481 -38.15 -11.02 -26.91
CA VAL A 481 -38.00 -9.63 -26.45
C VAL A 481 -36.97 -8.88 -27.32
N ALA A 482 -37.43 -8.32 -28.45
CA ALA A 482 -36.93 -7.10 -29.13
C ALA A 482 -37.42 -7.01 -30.59
N LYS A 483 -38.71 -7.27 -30.85
CA LYS A 483 -39.38 -6.84 -32.09
C LYS A 483 -40.84 -6.48 -31.79
N LYS A 484 -41.29 -5.29 -32.24
CA LYS A 484 -42.70 -4.83 -32.32
C LYS A 484 -43.36 -4.35 -31.01
N GLY A 485 -42.90 -3.24 -30.42
CA GLY A 485 -43.75 -2.46 -29.52
C GLY A 485 -43.80 -2.86 -28.04
N VAL A 486 -42.78 -3.51 -27.47
CA VAL A 486 -42.78 -3.95 -26.06
C VAL A 486 -41.60 -3.31 -25.29
N PHE A 487 -41.87 -2.79 -24.09
CA PHE A 487 -40.90 -2.21 -23.13
C PHE A 487 -41.03 -2.88 -21.76
N VAL A 488 -39.91 -3.17 -21.11
CA VAL A 488 -39.86 -3.81 -19.78
C VAL A 488 -38.76 -3.17 -18.94
N ASP A 489 -39.08 -2.77 -17.71
CA ASP A 489 -38.11 -2.31 -16.71
C ASP A 489 -38.32 -3.04 -15.37
N PRO A 490 -37.34 -3.82 -14.89
CA PRO A 490 -37.38 -4.47 -13.59
C PRO A 490 -37.05 -3.54 -12.41
N PHE A 491 -36.74 -2.26 -12.62
CA PHE A 491 -36.39 -1.28 -11.59
C PHE A 491 -35.16 -1.66 -10.72
N THR A 492 -34.20 -2.33 -11.33
CA THR A 492 -32.94 -2.72 -10.67
C THR A 492 -31.84 -1.68 -10.80
N SER A 493 -31.92 -0.79 -11.80
CA SER A 493 -30.94 0.28 -12.05
C SER A 493 -31.57 1.42 -12.87
N ASP A 494 -30.93 2.58 -12.93
CA ASP A 494 -31.37 3.72 -13.74
C ASP A 494 -31.18 3.51 -15.27
N ARG A 495 -30.67 2.35 -15.70
CA ARG A 495 -30.34 2.03 -17.11
C ARG A 495 -31.49 2.29 -18.09
N TYR A 496 -32.73 2.03 -17.70
CA TYR A 496 -33.91 2.08 -18.57
C TYR A 496 -34.61 3.44 -18.59
N ARG A 497 -34.05 4.42 -17.86
CA ARG A 497 -34.54 5.80 -17.81
C ARG A 497 -34.04 6.60 -19.00
N ASP A 498 -34.84 7.57 -19.40
CA ASP A 498 -34.42 8.61 -20.35
C ASP A 498 -33.48 9.60 -19.65
N ALA A 499 -32.27 9.75 -20.18
CA ALA A 499 -31.24 10.63 -19.64
C ALA A 499 -31.48 12.11 -19.97
N GLY A 500 -32.36 12.41 -20.94
CA GLY A 500 -32.68 13.79 -21.34
C GLY A 500 -33.85 14.42 -20.58
N GLU A 501 -34.49 13.68 -19.67
CA GLU A 501 -35.68 14.12 -18.92
C GLU A 501 -35.43 14.17 -17.42
N ALA A 502 -36.14 15.05 -16.72
CA ALA A 502 -36.03 15.16 -15.26
C ALA A 502 -36.61 13.92 -14.56
N GLN A 503 -35.75 13.24 -13.81
CA GLN A 503 -36.06 12.03 -13.05
C GLN A 503 -36.03 12.36 -11.56
N SER A 504 -37.17 12.24 -10.88
CA SER A 504 -37.28 12.62 -9.45
C SER A 504 -37.68 11.48 -8.52
N ALA A 505 -38.11 10.33 -9.05
CA ALA A 505 -38.28 9.08 -8.32
C ALA A 505 -36.95 8.31 -8.18
N ALA A 506 -36.82 7.53 -7.11
CA ALA A 506 -35.70 6.64 -6.88
C ALA A 506 -36.00 5.22 -7.36
N VAL A 507 -35.05 4.58 -8.04
CA VAL A 507 -35.17 3.21 -8.57
C VAL A 507 -34.06 2.34 -7.98
N PHE A 508 -34.42 1.38 -7.11
CA PHE A 508 -33.46 0.45 -6.51
C PHE A 508 -34.14 -0.82 -6.00
N SER A 509 -33.36 -1.90 -5.86
CA SER A 509 -33.83 -3.19 -5.31
C SER A 509 -35.07 -3.78 -5.99
N GLY A 510 -35.27 -3.49 -7.28
CA GLY A 510 -36.42 -4.00 -8.06
C GLY A 510 -37.70 -3.19 -7.87
N ALA A 511 -37.62 -1.99 -7.29
CA ALA A 511 -38.77 -1.11 -7.13
C ALA A 511 -38.43 0.37 -7.39
N MET A 512 -39.43 1.11 -7.87
CA MET A 512 -39.47 2.56 -7.96
C MET A 512 -40.21 3.12 -6.74
N GLN A 513 -39.63 4.10 -6.05
CA GLN A 513 -40.13 4.74 -4.83
C GLN A 513 -39.93 6.27 -4.87
N LEU A 514 -40.52 6.99 -3.91
CA LEU A 514 -40.21 8.41 -3.69
C LEU A 514 -38.76 8.56 -3.24
N ALA A 515 -38.05 9.54 -3.81
CA ALA A 515 -36.67 9.80 -3.41
C ALA A 515 -36.60 10.40 -1.99
N VAL A 516 -35.49 10.15 -1.29
CA VAL A 516 -35.18 10.72 0.02
C VAL A 516 -33.97 11.64 -0.13
N ASP A 517 -34.15 12.92 0.18
CA ASP A 517 -33.10 13.94 0.14
C ASP A 517 -32.40 14.03 1.52
N PRO A 518 -31.10 13.74 1.65
CA PRO A 518 -30.40 13.73 2.93
C PRO A 518 -29.89 15.12 3.31
N THR A 519 -29.84 15.36 4.61
CA THR A 519 -29.12 16.46 5.26
C THR A 519 -28.16 15.86 6.28
N PHE A 520 -26.90 16.27 6.25
CA PHE A 520 -25.85 15.72 7.11
C PHE A 520 -25.53 16.70 8.24
N TYR A 521 -25.44 16.15 9.45
CA TYR A 521 -24.97 16.85 10.63
C TYR A 521 -23.74 16.11 11.16
N ALA A 522 -22.66 16.84 11.42
CA ALA A 522 -21.40 16.29 11.92
C ALA A 522 -21.19 16.71 13.38
N PRO A 523 -21.60 15.88 14.36
CA PRO A 523 -21.28 16.09 15.75
C PRO A 523 -19.78 16.29 16.01
N PRO A 524 -19.38 17.27 16.83
CA PRO A 524 -17.99 17.43 17.23
C PRO A 524 -17.59 16.31 18.19
N LEU A 525 -16.56 15.55 17.83
CA LEU A 525 -15.90 14.58 18.70
C LEU A 525 -14.38 14.73 18.54
N ALA A 526 -13.74 15.41 19.50
CA ALA A 526 -12.33 15.81 19.37
C ALA A 526 -11.34 14.64 19.49
N ALA A 527 -11.68 13.62 20.27
CA ALA A 527 -10.81 12.48 20.53
C ALA A 527 -11.63 11.19 20.60
N PRO A 528 -10.99 10.01 20.39
CA PRO A 528 -11.64 8.73 20.60
C PRO A 528 -12.16 8.59 22.03
N VAL A 529 -13.34 7.99 22.19
CA VAL A 529 -13.97 7.83 23.50
C VAL A 529 -14.16 6.35 23.84
N THR A 530 -13.73 5.99 25.04
CA THR A 530 -13.99 4.72 25.72
C THR A 530 -14.90 4.93 26.93
N LEU A 531 -15.32 3.84 27.57
CA LEU A 531 -15.85 3.84 28.94
C LEU A 531 -14.84 4.52 29.89
N ASP A 532 -15.34 5.13 30.96
CA ASP A 532 -14.47 5.68 31.98
C ASP A 532 -13.70 4.56 32.68
N TRP A 533 -12.43 4.81 33.00
CA TRP A 533 -11.54 3.80 33.55
C TRP A 533 -10.59 4.37 34.58
N THR A 534 -10.12 3.47 35.44
CA THR A 534 -9.01 3.70 36.37
C THR A 534 -7.87 2.74 36.06
N GLU A 535 -6.65 3.11 36.43
CA GLU A 535 -5.48 2.26 36.25
C GLU A 535 -5.50 1.05 37.18
N GLU A 536 -5.16 -0.11 36.64
CA GLU A 536 -4.96 -1.35 37.38
C GLU A 536 -3.65 -2.02 36.92
N VAL A 537 -2.79 -2.40 37.87
CA VAL A 537 -1.58 -3.18 37.57
C VAL A 537 -1.95 -4.64 37.42
N VAL A 538 -1.64 -5.24 36.27
CA VAL A 538 -2.09 -6.60 35.92
C VAL A 538 -0.97 -7.63 35.88
N ILE A 539 0.24 -7.19 35.57
CA ILE A 539 1.45 -7.99 35.59
C ILE A 539 2.51 -7.11 36.22
N ALA A 540 3.28 -7.65 37.15
CA ALA A 540 4.35 -6.92 37.78
C ALA A 540 5.54 -7.83 38.05
N GLN A 541 6.73 -7.26 37.87
CA GLN A 541 7.97 -7.76 38.40
C GLN A 541 8.66 -6.59 39.09
N GLU A 542 8.65 -6.61 40.42
CA GLU A 542 9.04 -5.46 41.25
C GLU A 542 10.45 -5.56 41.83
N LEU A 543 11.12 -6.72 41.75
CA LEU A 543 12.49 -6.82 42.26
C LEU A 543 13.43 -5.95 41.43
N ALA A 544 14.29 -5.20 42.11
CA ALA A 544 15.28 -4.31 41.52
C ALA A 544 16.63 -4.57 42.20
N THR A 545 17.46 -5.41 41.59
CA THR A 545 18.75 -5.84 42.18
C THR A 545 19.96 -5.35 41.40
N ALA A 546 19.78 -5.04 40.12
CA ALA A 546 20.83 -4.50 39.26
C ALA A 546 20.27 -3.38 38.36
N CYS A 547 21.20 -2.64 37.75
CA CYS A 547 20.92 -1.54 36.83
C CYS A 547 21.46 -1.89 35.45
N GLN A 548 20.62 -1.78 34.42
CA GLN A 548 20.98 -2.12 33.04
C GLN A 548 20.85 -0.91 32.13
N LYS A 549 21.90 -0.64 31.34
CA LYS A 549 21.91 0.39 30.31
C LYS A 549 20.87 0.06 29.24
N ILE A 550 20.00 1.01 28.93
CA ILE A 550 19.02 0.89 27.84
C ILE A 550 19.75 0.77 26.49
N ASN A 551 20.84 1.55 26.34
CA ASN A 551 21.69 1.58 25.14
C ASN A 551 23.10 1.03 25.40
N PRO A 552 23.27 -0.30 25.60
CA PRO A 552 24.53 -0.88 26.05
C PRO A 552 25.64 -0.90 24.99
N TYR A 553 25.33 -0.81 23.70
CA TYR A 553 26.30 -0.79 22.59
C TYR A 553 26.55 0.63 22.04
N ALA A 554 25.98 1.65 22.69
CA ALA A 554 26.24 3.08 22.45
C ALA A 554 25.98 3.51 21.00
N ASN A 555 24.84 3.11 20.45
CA ASN A 555 24.37 3.62 19.17
C ASN A 555 23.67 4.97 19.37
N PHE A 556 24.29 6.05 18.88
CA PHE A 556 23.85 7.45 19.10
C PHE A 556 22.91 7.97 18.01
N THR A 557 22.08 7.10 17.40
CA THR A 557 21.13 7.58 16.40
C THR A 557 19.97 8.28 17.10
N PRO A 558 19.70 9.58 16.82
CA PRO A 558 18.67 10.33 17.52
C PRO A 558 17.32 9.63 17.48
N LEU A 559 16.63 9.57 18.62
CA LEU A 559 15.28 9.04 18.66
C LEU A 559 14.30 9.97 17.96
N PRO A 560 13.26 9.42 17.28
CA PRO A 560 12.20 10.26 16.73
C PRO A 560 11.43 10.96 17.86
N ALA A 561 11.30 12.28 17.76
CA ALA A 561 10.40 13.10 18.56
C ALA A 561 8.92 12.78 18.23
N GLY A 562 8.02 13.17 19.13
CA GLY A 562 6.58 13.00 18.94
C GLY A 562 5.99 14.04 17.99
N LEU A 563 5.06 13.64 17.12
CA LEU A 563 4.27 14.54 16.27
C LEU A 563 2.79 14.14 16.37
N ALA A 564 1.93 15.07 16.79
CA ALA A 564 0.48 14.93 16.82
C ALA A 564 -0.18 15.84 15.77
N LEU A 565 -1.30 15.42 15.19
CA LEU A 565 -2.04 16.14 14.14
C LEU A 565 -3.50 16.37 14.55
N ASP A 566 -4.07 17.51 14.17
CA ASP A 566 -5.47 17.86 14.42
C ASP A 566 -6.11 18.59 13.21
N PRO A 567 -7.05 17.97 12.46
CA PRO A 567 -7.46 16.58 12.60
C PRO A 567 -6.39 15.63 12.04
N ALA A 568 -6.20 14.47 12.69
CA ALA A 568 -5.32 13.41 12.17
C ALA A 568 -5.96 12.59 11.04
N ALA A 569 -7.27 12.72 10.84
CA ALA A 569 -7.99 12.06 9.76
C ALA A 569 -9.11 12.92 9.18
N ASP A 570 -9.34 12.80 7.88
CA ASP A 570 -10.39 13.51 7.16
C ASP A 570 -11.17 12.55 6.22
N PHE A 571 -12.46 12.40 6.48
CA PHE A 571 -13.36 11.59 5.65
C PHE A 571 -14.43 12.49 5.06
N TRP A 572 -14.58 12.47 3.73
CA TRP A 572 -15.61 13.25 3.06
C TRP A 572 -16.22 12.49 1.87
N VAL A 573 -17.40 12.92 1.46
CA VAL A 573 -18.10 12.39 0.29
C VAL A 573 -18.28 13.55 -0.68
N GLU A 574 -17.89 13.34 -1.95
CA GLU A 574 -18.17 14.28 -3.03
C GLU A 574 -19.26 13.70 -3.91
N HIS A 575 -20.33 14.47 -4.11
CA HIS A 575 -21.49 14.07 -4.89
C HIS A 575 -21.37 14.63 -6.30
N GLU A 576 -21.22 13.76 -7.30
CA GLU A 576 -21.53 14.10 -8.69
C GLU A 576 -22.84 13.41 -9.04
N THR A 577 -23.96 14.06 -8.70
CA THR A 577 -25.30 13.47 -8.90
C THR A 577 -25.99 14.05 -10.13
N GLU A 578 -26.24 13.19 -11.12
CA GLU A 578 -27.39 13.36 -12.05
C GLU A 578 -28.66 12.64 -11.53
N TRP A 579 -28.57 11.65 -10.61
CA TRP A 579 -29.72 10.80 -10.23
C TRP A 579 -29.88 10.54 -8.70
N THR A 580 -31.12 10.55 -8.19
CA THR A 580 -31.44 10.48 -6.74
C THR A 580 -31.62 9.06 -6.18
N SER A 581 -31.56 8.03 -7.04
CA SER A 581 -31.73 6.61 -6.71
C SER A 581 -30.71 6.04 -5.70
N PRO A 582 -29.40 6.40 -5.74
CA PRO A 582 -28.38 5.82 -4.86
C PRO A 582 -28.55 6.26 -3.40
N VAL A 583 -28.84 7.53 -3.20
CA VAL A 583 -29.05 8.15 -1.88
C VAL A 583 -30.28 7.56 -1.19
N SER A 584 -31.38 7.40 -1.94
CA SER A 584 -32.63 6.83 -1.42
C SER A 584 -32.51 5.34 -1.06
N ARG A 585 -31.59 4.61 -1.71
CA ARG A 585 -31.30 3.19 -1.43
C ARG A 585 -30.77 2.99 0.00
N GLN A 586 -29.97 3.94 0.50
CA GLN A 586 -29.44 3.88 1.86
C GLN A 586 -30.58 3.87 2.89
N PHE A 587 -31.59 4.71 2.69
CA PHE A 587 -32.80 4.76 3.53
C PHE A 587 -33.76 3.57 3.30
N GLY A 588 -33.95 3.12 2.05
CA GLY A 588 -34.89 2.06 1.70
C GLY A 588 -34.46 0.63 2.06
N SER A 589 -33.18 0.39 2.36
CA SER A 589 -32.63 -0.95 2.65
C SER A 589 -33.09 -1.57 3.99
N GLY A 590 -33.63 -0.77 4.91
CA GLY A 590 -34.05 -1.21 6.25
C GLY A 590 -35.43 -1.88 6.33
N SER A 591 -36.27 -1.75 5.30
CA SER A 591 -37.69 -2.16 5.34
C SER A 591 -37.94 -3.40 4.46
N ARG A 592 -37.80 -4.60 5.04
CA ARG A 592 -38.03 -5.89 4.34
C ARG A 592 -39.46 -6.09 3.82
N THR A 593 -40.41 -5.31 4.31
CA THR A 593 -41.85 -5.42 3.98
C THR A 593 -42.22 -4.80 2.63
N ARG A 594 -41.34 -4.02 1.99
CA ARG A 594 -41.65 -3.26 0.77
C ARG A 594 -40.99 -3.80 -0.51
N THR A 595 -40.36 -4.97 -0.48
CA THR A 595 -39.63 -5.52 -1.63
C THR A 595 -39.88 -7.02 -1.76
N THR A 596 -40.51 -7.47 -2.85
CA THR A 596 -40.81 -8.90 -3.11
C THR A 596 -39.68 -9.67 -3.82
N THR A 597 -38.46 -9.15 -3.90
CA THR A 597 -37.36 -9.80 -4.63
C THR A 597 -36.13 -9.96 -3.74
N ARG A 598 -35.62 -11.20 -3.72
CA ARG A 598 -34.41 -11.64 -3.01
C ARG A 598 -33.20 -10.91 -3.61
N ASP A 599 -32.47 -10.17 -2.78
CA ASP A 599 -31.33 -9.31 -3.15
C ASP A 599 -30.34 -9.99 -4.11
N GLU A 600 -30.39 -9.57 -5.37
CA GLU A 600 -29.42 -9.84 -6.42
C GLU A 600 -28.42 -8.67 -6.43
N LEU A 601 -27.15 -8.96 -6.12
CA LEU A 601 -26.09 -7.96 -6.07
C LEU A 601 -25.44 -7.88 -7.46
N VAL A 602 -25.92 -6.94 -8.29
CA VAL A 602 -25.30 -6.61 -9.58
C VAL A 602 -24.10 -5.69 -9.34
N ASP A 603 -23.05 -5.97 -10.10
CA ASP A 603 -21.71 -5.43 -10.07
C ASP A 603 -21.62 -3.89 -10.08
N GLU A 604 -20.59 -3.37 -9.42
CA GLU A 604 -20.31 -1.94 -9.33
C GLU A 604 -18.86 -1.65 -8.96
N ARG A 605 -18.36 -0.54 -9.50
CA ARG A 605 -17.00 -0.06 -9.39
C ARG A 605 -16.98 1.21 -8.52
N GLU A 606 -16.58 1.03 -7.27
CA GLU A 606 -16.25 2.09 -6.31
C GLU A 606 -14.92 2.76 -6.74
N GLU A 607 -14.91 4.07 -7.01
CA GLU A 607 -13.70 4.86 -7.23
C GLU A 607 -13.45 5.77 -6.03
N LEU A 608 -12.37 5.50 -5.30
CA LEU A 608 -11.84 6.42 -4.29
C LEU A 608 -11.52 7.75 -4.98
N LEU A 609 -11.85 8.87 -4.32
CA LEU A 609 -11.36 10.17 -4.77
C LEU A 609 -9.85 10.08 -4.89
N GLU A 610 -9.33 10.50 -6.04
CA GLU A 610 -7.90 10.39 -6.29
C GLU A 610 -7.11 11.25 -5.29
N PHE A 611 -7.66 12.40 -4.88
CA PHE A 611 -6.96 13.42 -4.11
C PHE A 611 -7.65 13.77 -2.78
N LEU A 612 -6.86 14.21 -1.81
CA LEU A 612 -7.27 14.90 -0.60
C LEU A 612 -7.84 16.27 -0.93
N ARG A 613 -8.88 16.67 -0.19
CA ARG A 613 -9.32 18.06 -0.18
C ARG A 613 -8.34 18.93 0.62
N GLU A 614 -8.20 20.18 0.20
CA GLU A 614 -7.33 21.17 0.86
C GLU A 614 -8.00 21.64 2.16
N ILE A 615 -7.50 21.18 3.31
CA ILE A 615 -7.91 21.61 4.65
C ILE A 615 -6.71 22.02 5.49
N ASP A 616 -6.93 22.84 6.51
CA ASP A 616 -5.91 23.18 7.51
C ASP A 616 -5.77 22.02 8.53
N VAL A 617 -4.53 21.61 8.76
CA VAL A 617 -4.13 20.58 9.74
C VAL A 617 -3.20 21.23 10.76
N GLY A 618 -3.62 21.24 12.02
CA GLY A 618 -2.78 21.60 13.17
C GLY A 618 -1.75 20.51 13.47
N PHE A 619 -0.57 20.89 13.95
CA PHE A 619 0.45 19.98 14.41
C PHE A 619 1.05 20.40 15.75
N GLN A 620 1.45 19.41 16.55
CA GLN A 620 2.21 19.60 17.78
C GLN A 620 3.40 18.62 17.81
N ILE A 621 4.61 19.14 17.89
CA ILE A 621 5.86 18.39 18.03
C ILE A 621 6.27 18.42 19.50
N SER A 622 6.72 17.28 20.03
CA SER A 622 7.22 17.15 21.40
C SER A 622 8.54 16.39 21.42
N GLY A 623 9.56 16.89 22.10
CA GLY A 623 10.87 16.22 22.24
C GLY A 623 11.99 16.82 21.38
N PHE A 624 11.81 18.05 20.88
CA PHE A 624 12.93 18.84 20.35
C PHE A 624 13.70 19.48 21.52
N GLY A 625 14.96 19.82 21.31
CA GLY A 625 15.76 20.52 22.32
C GLY A 625 15.18 21.93 22.60
N PRO A 626 15.23 22.45 23.85
CA PRO A 626 14.76 23.80 24.14
C PRO A 626 15.45 24.86 23.27
N GLY A 627 14.67 25.62 22.49
CA GLY A 627 15.16 26.61 21.53
C GLY A 627 15.59 26.05 20.17
N GLU A 628 15.42 24.75 19.91
CA GLU A 628 15.65 24.14 18.60
C GLU A 628 14.59 24.61 17.59
N GLU A 629 15.03 25.10 16.43
CA GLU A 629 14.14 25.56 15.36
C GLU A 629 13.69 24.41 14.46
N LEU A 630 12.41 24.42 14.04
CA LEU A 630 11.90 23.56 12.98
C LEU A 630 12.54 23.97 11.65
N ASP A 631 13.38 23.09 11.09
CA ASP A 631 14.08 23.30 9.82
C ASP A 631 13.17 22.96 8.62
N SER A 632 12.45 21.83 8.70
CA SER A 632 11.47 21.45 7.68
C SER A 632 10.27 20.69 8.23
N LEU A 633 9.11 20.84 7.57
CA LEU A 633 7.91 20.04 7.76
C LEU A 633 7.39 19.60 6.39
N THR A 634 7.29 18.30 6.16
CA THR A 634 6.83 17.73 4.90
C THR A 634 5.53 16.94 5.09
N PHE A 635 4.62 17.03 4.13
CA PHE A 635 3.39 16.25 4.01
C PHE A 635 3.40 15.46 2.70
N ASP A 636 3.41 14.13 2.77
CA ASP A 636 3.59 13.22 1.63
C ASP A 636 4.85 13.52 0.80
N GLY A 637 5.91 14.02 1.47
CA GLY A 637 7.16 14.45 0.86
C GLY A 637 7.13 15.85 0.23
N ILE A 638 6.00 16.57 0.31
CA ILE A 638 5.88 17.97 -0.13
C ILE A 638 6.17 18.88 1.06
N ASP A 639 7.03 19.88 0.88
CA ASP A 639 7.34 20.87 1.91
C ASP A 639 6.11 21.74 2.24
N VAL A 640 5.72 21.76 3.51
CA VAL A 640 4.61 22.52 4.10
C VAL A 640 5.04 23.33 5.32
N THR A 641 6.35 23.64 5.42
CA THR A 641 6.93 24.36 6.56
C THR A 641 6.26 25.75 6.74
N PRO A 642 5.66 26.06 7.91
CA PRO A 642 5.05 27.35 8.15
C PRO A 642 6.06 28.51 8.11
N ALA A 643 5.60 29.72 7.75
CA ALA A 643 6.47 30.89 7.64
C ALA A 643 6.91 31.43 9.02
N GLY A 644 8.23 31.46 9.26
CA GLY A 644 8.87 32.03 10.45
C GLY A 644 9.63 30.98 11.28
N PRO A 645 10.59 31.38 12.14
CA PRO A 645 11.28 30.44 13.00
C PRO A 645 10.32 29.93 14.08
N LEU A 646 9.90 28.67 13.95
CA LEU A 646 9.18 27.94 14.98
C LEU A 646 10.22 27.25 15.87
N ALA A 647 10.57 27.89 16.99
CA ALA A 647 11.50 27.33 17.97
C ALA A 647 10.75 26.59 19.07
N ALA A 648 11.30 25.46 19.51
CA ALA A 648 10.79 24.71 20.64
C ALA A 648 10.85 25.54 21.93
N ASP A 649 9.80 25.46 22.74
CA ASP A 649 9.73 26.15 24.02
C ASP A 649 10.66 25.53 25.09
N ALA A 650 10.55 25.99 26.34
CA ALA A 650 11.36 25.46 27.44
C ALA A 650 11.08 23.99 27.78
N GLN A 651 9.99 23.42 27.23
CA GLN A 651 9.57 22.03 27.38
C GLN A 651 9.93 21.19 26.15
N GLY A 652 10.49 21.80 25.09
CA GLY A 652 10.84 21.10 23.86
C GLY A 652 9.65 20.89 22.91
N GLU A 653 8.61 21.73 23.02
CA GLU A 653 7.39 21.65 22.21
C GLU A 653 7.30 22.73 21.13
N ILE A 654 6.79 22.36 19.96
CA ILE A 654 6.46 23.27 18.85
C ILE A 654 5.02 23.02 18.42
N ALA A 655 4.21 24.07 18.27
CA ALA A 655 2.85 23.97 17.73
C ALA A 655 2.64 24.91 16.55
N GLY A 656 1.86 24.47 15.56
CA GLY A 656 1.55 25.25 14.37
C GLY A 656 0.42 24.61 13.54
N SER A 657 0.22 25.08 12.32
CA SER A 657 -0.71 24.50 11.36
C SER A 657 -0.20 24.68 9.93
N PHE A 658 -0.59 23.78 9.03
CA PHE A 658 -0.34 23.88 7.59
C PHE A 658 -1.59 23.49 6.79
N ALA A 659 -1.71 23.96 5.55
CA ALA A 659 -2.77 23.54 4.64
C ALA A 659 -2.31 22.33 3.81
N ILE A 660 -3.17 21.33 3.62
CA ILE A 660 -2.89 20.19 2.73
C ILE A 660 -2.68 20.71 1.30
N PRO A 661 -1.53 20.42 0.64
CA PRO A 661 -1.28 20.86 -0.73
C PRO A 661 -2.26 20.25 -1.74
N ALA A 662 -2.51 20.97 -2.84
CA ALA A 662 -3.28 20.46 -3.97
C ALA A 662 -2.66 19.18 -4.56
N ASN A 663 -3.50 18.27 -5.08
CA ASN A 663 -3.11 17.02 -5.76
C ASN A 663 -2.34 16.00 -4.88
N VAL A 664 -2.51 16.04 -3.56
CA VAL A 664 -2.04 14.94 -2.69
C VAL A 664 -3.05 13.81 -2.72
N THR A 665 -2.65 12.56 -2.94
CA THR A 665 -3.64 11.48 -3.10
C THR A 665 -4.39 11.12 -1.83
N ALA A 666 -5.61 10.61 -1.95
CA ALA A 666 -6.30 10.00 -0.81
C ALA A 666 -5.57 8.73 -0.33
N GLY A 667 -5.71 8.41 0.95
CA GLY A 667 -5.04 7.32 1.64
C GLY A 667 -4.29 7.79 2.89
N GLN A 668 -3.45 6.91 3.42
CA GLN A 668 -2.58 7.24 4.55
C GLN A 668 -1.34 8.00 4.07
N LYS A 669 -1.24 9.25 4.50
CA LYS A 669 -0.18 10.21 4.19
C LYS A 669 0.72 10.47 5.35
N LEU A 670 1.89 10.96 5.01
CA LEU A 670 3.04 10.90 5.85
C LEU A 670 3.52 12.31 6.18
N VAL A 671 3.52 12.67 7.46
CA VAL A 671 3.94 13.99 7.93
C VAL A 671 5.26 13.87 8.66
N ARG A 672 6.30 14.61 8.26
CA ARG A 672 7.63 14.56 8.90
C ARG A 672 8.15 15.96 9.16
N ALA A 673 8.50 16.20 10.41
CA ALA A 673 9.21 17.38 10.88
C ALA A 673 10.69 17.04 11.08
N GLU A 674 11.58 17.98 10.76
CA GLU A 674 13.01 17.93 11.05
C GLU A 674 13.42 19.23 11.74
N GLY A 675 14.15 19.11 12.85
CA GLY A 675 14.71 20.23 13.59
C GLY A 675 16.15 20.52 13.16
N ALA A 676 16.56 21.77 13.31
CA ALA A 676 17.91 22.23 12.97
C ALA A 676 19.01 21.56 13.82
N GLY A 677 18.65 20.96 14.97
CA GLY A 677 19.53 20.19 15.84
C GLY A 677 19.66 18.71 15.44
N GLY A 678 18.96 18.27 14.41
CA GLY A 678 18.96 16.88 13.93
C GLY A 678 17.85 16.00 14.54
N ALA A 679 16.99 16.54 15.41
CA ALA A 679 15.79 15.85 15.84
C ALA A 679 14.80 15.72 14.67
N PHE A 680 14.02 14.64 14.62
CA PHE A 680 12.95 14.50 13.62
C PHE A 680 11.71 13.90 14.26
N ALA A 681 10.53 14.30 13.82
CA ALA A 681 9.25 13.82 14.34
C ALA A 681 8.35 13.41 13.18
N GLU A 682 7.53 12.38 13.39
CA GLU A 682 6.79 11.77 12.29
C GLU A 682 5.38 11.34 12.71
N ALA A 683 4.39 11.63 11.85
CA ALA A 683 2.98 11.28 12.03
C ALA A 683 2.37 10.82 10.71
N ALA A 684 1.20 10.19 10.78
CA ALA A 684 0.41 9.85 9.61
C ALA A 684 -0.92 10.59 9.63
N PHE A 685 -1.29 11.16 8.49
CA PHE A 685 -2.60 11.74 8.24
C PHE A 685 -3.40 10.78 7.37
N VAL A 686 -4.65 10.46 7.74
CA VAL A 686 -5.50 9.59 6.92
C VAL A 686 -6.60 10.42 6.28
N GLY A 687 -6.55 10.60 4.98
CA GLY A 687 -7.66 11.25 4.29
C GLY A 687 -8.29 10.33 3.26
N GLN A 688 -9.60 10.12 3.34
CA GLN A 688 -10.31 9.30 2.36
C GLN A 688 -11.57 10.03 1.91
N GLY A 689 -11.56 10.41 0.64
CA GLY A 689 -12.72 10.89 -0.07
C GLY A 689 -13.35 9.75 -0.88
N VAL A 690 -14.67 9.68 -0.91
CA VAL A 690 -15.39 8.81 -1.84
C VAL A 690 -16.14 9.71 -2.82
N VAL A 691 -15.92 9.54 -4.14
CA VAL A 691 -16.88 10.08 -5.11
C VAL A 691 -18.01 9.06 -5.21
N GLU A 692 -19.20 9.44 -4.80
CA GLU A 692 -20.38 8.62 -5.03
C GLU A 692 -20.92 8.93 -6.45
N ILE A 693 -20.24 8.43 -7.50
CA ILE A 693 -20.88 8.20 -8.82
C ILE A 693 -21.33 6.73 -8.81
N ASP A 694 -22.30 6.43 -7.98
CA ASP A 694 -22.65 5.05 -7.68
C ASP A 694 -24.09 4.73 -8.04
N VAL A 695 -24.31 3.50 -8.49
CA VAL A 695 -25.55 2.76 -8.29
C VAL A 695 -25.24 1.66 -7.26
N MET A 696 -25.08 2.07 -5.99
CA MET A 696 -24.36 1.39 -4.88
C MET A 696 -24.88 0.05 -4.33
N ARG A 697 -24.07 -1.03 -4.20
CA ARG A 697 -24.09 -1.83 -2.95
C ARG A 697 -22.82 -2.66 -2.68
N ARG A 698 -22.04 -2.26 -1.67
CA ARG A 698 -21.08 -3.15 -0.98
C ARG A 698 -21.50 -3.48 0.45
N VAL A 699 -21.38 -4.76 0.77
CA VAL A 699 -21.66 -5.41 2.05
C VAL A 699 -20.51 -5.16 3.03
N THR A 700 -20.83 -4.52 4.15
CA THR A 700 -20.04 -4.51 5.38
C THR A 700 -19.90 -5.95 5.88
N THR A 701 -18.77 -6.61 5.59
CA THR A 701 -18.41 -7.85 6.28
C THR A 701 -17.66 -7.47 7.55
N THR A 702 -18.38 -7.44 8.66
CA THR A 702 -17.81 -7.53 10.00
C THR A 702 -17.17 -8.91 10.16
N ARG A 703 -15.84 -8.96 10.09
CA ARG A 703 -15.05 -9.95 10.82
C ARG A 703 -13.76 -9.28 11.31
N ARG A 704 -13.66 -9.20 12.63
CA ARG A 704 -12.46 -8.87 13.39
C ARG A 704 -11.25 -9.65 12.89
N SER A 705 -10.19 -8.91 12.58
CA SER A 705 -9.03 -8.80 13.46
C SER A 705 -8.12 -7.74 12.86
N GLN A 706 -8.48 -6.46 13.00
CA GLN A 706 -7.52 -5.38 12.75
C GLN A 706 -6.63 -5.28 14.01
N PRO A 707 -5.30 -5.41 13.90
CA PRO A 707 -4.44 -4.91 14.96
C PRO A 707 -4.70 -3.40 15.11
N SER A 708 -4.87 -3.00 16.37
CA SER A 708 -5.07 -1.64 16.84
C SER A 708 -4.13 -0.64 16.16
N ARG A 709 -4.66 0.58 15.97
CA ARG A 709 -4.00 1.81 15.49
C ARG A 709 -2.51 1.85 15.81
N SER A 710 -1.69 1.75 14.76
CA SER A 710 -0.25 1.99 14.81
C SER A 710 0.04 3.42 14.36
N THR A 711 0.51 4.25 15.29
CA THR A 711 1.48 5.30 14.97
C THR A 711 2.90 4.71 15.04
N ARG A 712 3.76 5.27 14.19
CA ARG A 712 5.21 5.07 13.97
C ARG A 712 5.66 4.03 12.90
N ARG A 713 6.52 4.58 12.04
CA ARG A 713 6.95 4.31 10.65
C ARG A 713 8.19 3.41 10.52
N SER A 714 8.43 2.87 9.30
CA SER A 714 9.48 3.36 8.36
C SER A 714 9.58 2.50 7.09
N MET A 715 9.55 3.14 5.90
CA MET A 715 10.55 2.95 4.82
C MET A 715 10.29 3.92 3.65
N SER A 716 11.18 4.91 3.53
CA SER A 716 11.43 5.73 2.34
C SER A 716 12.66 5.21 1.58
N GLY A 717 12.63 5.31 0.25
CA GLY A 717 13.77 5.03 -0.62
C GLY A 717 14.85 6.10 -0.51
N GLU A 718 16.08 5.61 -0.33
CA GLU A 718 17.36 6.08 -0.88
C GLU A 718 17.59 7.59 -1.08
N THR A 719 17.85 8.28 0.02
CA THR A 719 19.06 9.12 0.17
C THR A 719 19.79 8.58 1.40
N GLY A 720 21.12 8.42 1.32
CA GLY A 720 21.91 7.63 2.27
C GLY A 720 21.77 8.04 3.75
N GLY A 721 20.86 7.39 4.45
CA GLY A 721 20.69 7.45 5.90
C GLY A 721 20.04 6.14 6.36
N GLY A 722 20.87 5.16 6.73
CA GLY A 722 20.39 3.91 7.28
C GLY A 722 19.51 4.18 8.50
N GLY A 723 18.33 3.56 8.54
CA GLY A 723 17.53 3.48 9.77
C GLY A 723 18.29 2.66 10.81
N ALA A 724 19.31 3.27 11.41
CA ALA A 724 20.12 2.73 12.49
C ALA A 724 19.28 2.85 13.76
N GLY A 725 18.68 1.75 14.20
CA GLY A 725 17.89 1.74 15.43
C GLY A 725 18.79 1.93 16.63
N ALA A 726 18.48 2.91 17.49
CA ALA A 726 19.03 3.00 18.83
C ALA A 726 18.84 1.67 19.57
N ASP A 727 19.83 1.26 20.36
CA ASP A 727 19.85 -0.02 21.07
C ASP A 727 18.69 -0.12 22.07
N PRO A 728 17.89 -1.21 22.02
CA PRO A 728 16.83 -1.41 22.99
C PRO A 728 17.10 -2.47 24.06
N ILE A 729 16.36 -2.32 25.17
CA ILE A 729 15.94 -3.41 26.04
C ILE A 729 14.47 -3.72 25.78
N ALA A 730 14.08 -4.99 25.83
CA ALA A 730 12.70 -5.42 25.79
C ALA A 730 12.38 -6.43 26.89
N GLN A 731 11.10 -6.59 27.18
CA GLN A 731 10.58 -7.66 28.04
C GLN A 731 9.32 -8.23 27.41
N THR A 732 9.29 -9.55 27.19
CA THR A 732 8.06 -10.22 26.74
C THR A 732 7.09 -10.47 27.89
N PHE A 733 5.80 -10.55 27.59
CA PHE A 733 4.73 -10.88 28.53
C PHE A 733 3.53 -11.52 27.82
N ILE A 734 2.70 -12.23 28.58
CA ILE A 734 1.43 -12.81 28.11
C ILE A 734 0.34 -12.36 29.07
N LEU A 735 -0.78 -11.86 28.54
CA LEU A 735 -1.93 -11.51 29.36
C LEU A 735 -2.75 -12.74 29.76
N PRO A 736 -3.14 -12.87 31.03
CA PRO A 736 -3.97 -13.99 31.49
C PRO A 736 -5.45 -13.89 31.05
N GLU A 737 -5.91 -12.68 30.71
CA GLU A 737 -7.26 -12.40 30.24
C GLU A 737 -7.25 -11.25 29.21
N PRO A 738 -8.20 -11.21 28.27
CA PRO A 738 -8.23 -10.17 27.24
C PRO A 738 -8.64 -8.83 27.85
N ARG A 739 -7.82 -7.79 27.67
CA ARG A 739 -8.09 -6.47 28.27
C ARG A 739 -7.36 -5.33 27.58
N HIS A 740 -7.77 -4.10 27.89
CA HIS A 740 -7.13 -2.89 27.38
C HIS A 740 -5.90 -2.52 28.22
N VAL A 741 -4.72 -2.51 27.62
CA VAL A 741 -3.46 -2.08 28.25
C VAL A 741 -3.27 -0.58 28.07
N ALA A 742 -3.14 0.16 29.18
CA ALA A 742 -2.97 1.60 29.21
C ALA A 742 -1.50 2.04 29.11
N GLY A 743 -0.56 1.19 29.53
CA GLY A 743 0.87 1.51 29.51
C GLY A 743 1.72 0.60 30.36
N VAL A 744 2.91 1.07 30.72
CA VAL A 744 3.87 0.39 31.59
C VAL A 744 4.45 1.38 32.60
N ASP A 745 4.73 0.94 33.81
CA ASP A 745 5.56 1.69 34.75
C ASP A 745 6.96 1.08 34.78
N LEU A 746 7.98 1.94 34.71
CA LEU A 746 9.40 1.54 34.78
C LEU A 746 10.11 2.33 35.87
N LYS A 747 11.19 1.77 36.43
CA LYS A 747 12.11 2.49 37.32
C LYS A 747 13.43 2.77 36.60
N PHE A 748 13.84 4.03 36.60
CA PHE A 748 15.15 4.44 36.10
C PHE A 748 16.15 4.47 37.24
N CYS A 749 17.29 3.78 37.08
CA CYS A 749 18.36 3.69 38.08
C CYS A 749 19.56 4.60 37.73
N LEU A 750 19.64 5.07 36.47
CA LEU A 750 20.57 6.10 36.06
C LEU A 750 19.93 6.99 34.98
N ILE A 751 20.15 8.31 35.08
CA ILE A 751 19.78 9.31 34.08
C ILE A 751 21.08 9.89 33.53
N GLY A 752 21.33 9.72 32.24
CA GLY A 752 22.40 10.37 31.47
C GLY A 752 22.02 11.79 31.07
N ASP A 753 22.19 12.15 29.80
CA ASP A 753 21.81 13.49 29.31
C ASP A 753 20.29 13.64 29.27
N THR A 754 19.77 14.62 30.03
CA THR A 754 18.33 14.92 30.08
C THR A 754 17.78 15.51 28.78
N ALA A 755 18.65 15.97 27.86
CA ALA A 755 18.24 16.36 26.51
C ALA A 755 17.79 15.16 25.66
N ASN A 756 18.27 13.96 26.00
CA ASN A 756 17.95 12.71 25.31
C ASN A 756 16.79 12.00 26.01
N GLY A 757 15.73 11.70 25.27
CA GLY A 757 14.52 11.06 25.79
C GLY A 757 14.59 9.54 25.84
N VAL A 758 13.53 8.92 26.37
CA VAL A 758 13.32 7.47 26.31
C VAL A 758 12.03 7.17 25.56
N LEU A 759 12.10 6.27 24.58
CA LEU A 759 10.95 5.80 23.81
C LEU A 759 10.54 4.41 24.28
N VAL A 760 9.27 4.25 24.65
CA VAL A 760 8.70 2.95 24.99
C VAL A 760 7.67 2.53 23.95
N GLN A 761 7.81 1.33 23.40
CA GLN A 761 6.93 0.76 22.38
C GLN A 761 6.38 -0.58 22.85
N LEU A 762 5.08 -0.79 22.71
CA LEU A 762 4.43 -2.09 22.78
C LEU A 762 4.47 -2.72 21.38
N VAL A 763 4.96 -3.94 21.25
CA VAL A 763 5.16 -4.63 19.95
C VAL A 763 4.59 -6.04 19.96
N THR A 764 4.37 -6.62 18.77
CA THR A 764 4.07 -8.05 18.64
C THR A 764 5.35 -8.89 18.84
N VAL A 765 5.16 -10.16 19.19
CA VAL A 765 6.26 -11.13 19.35
C VAL A 765 6.06 -12.29 18.37
N GLU A 766 7.16 -12.70 17.73
CA GLU A 766 7.22 -13.89 16.87
C GLU A 766 8.32 -14.82 17.39
N ASN A 767 7.94 -16.05 17.76
CA ASN A 767 8.86 -17.07 18.32
C ASN A 767 9.69 -16.57 19.52
N GLY A 768 9.09 -15.80 20.44
CA GLY A 768 9.77 -15.24 21.62
C GLY A 768 10.66 -14.03 21.33
N ILE A 769 10.69 -13.54 20.09
CA ILE A 769 11.48 -12.38 19.67
C ILE A 769 10.55 -11.19 19.37
N PRO A 770 10.79 -10.00 19.98
CA PRO A 770 10.04 -8.79 19.65
C PRO A 770 10.20 -8.44 18.17
N THR A 771 9.09 -8.19 17.48
CA THR A 771 9.09 -7.76 16.08
C THR A 771 9.22 -6.24 15.99
N THR A 772 9.40 -5.73 14.77
CA THR A 772 9.34 -4.29 14.50
C THR A 772 7.89 -3.78 14.34
N GLU A 773 6.88 -4.62 14.55
CA GLU A 773 5.46 -4.24 14.46
C GLU A 773 5.02 -3.58 15.78
N VAL A 774 5.00 -2.25 15.78
CA VAL A 774 4.61 -1.43 16.93
C VAL A 774 3.10 -1.28 17.02
N ILE A 775 2.55 -1.70 18.16
CA ILE A 775 1.13 -1.65 18.51
C ILE A 775 0.77 -0.31 19.17
N ALA A 776 1.60 0.16 20.10
CA ALA A 776 1.40 1.40 20.86
C ALA A 776 2.74 1.92 21.37
N GLU A 777 2.80 3.18 21.76
CA GLU A 777 4.06 3.79 22.16
C GLU A 777 3.90 5.10 22.92
N ALA A 778 4.93 5.46 23.67
CA ALA A 778 4.97 6.63 24.52
C ALA A 778 6.41 7.17 24.59
N PHE A 779 6.53 8.50 24.67
CA PHE A 779 7.81 9.19 24.86
C PHE A 779 7.92 9.66 26.31
N VAL A 780 9.11 9.53 26.87
CA VAL A 780 9.42 9.92 28.25
C VAL A 780 10.46 11.03 28.20
N ASN A 781 10.09 12.21 28.71
CA ASN A 781 11.02 13.30 28.91
C ASN A 781 11.84 13.06 30.19
N MET A 782 13.13 12.81 30.01
CA MET A 782 14.05 12.46 31.10
C MET A 782 14.30 13.60 32.08
N ALA A 783 13.98 14.86 31.73
CA ALA A 783 14.01 15.98 32.68
C ALA A 783 12.94 15.88 33.79
N THR A 784 11.90 15.07 33.59
CA THR A 784 10.79 14.88 34.54
C THR A 784 10.92 13.62 35.40
N VAL A 785 11.90 12.77 35.09
CA VAL A 785 12.09 11.46 35.72
C VAL A 785 12.82 11.59 37.04
N VAL A 786 12.37 10.85 38.06
CA VAL A 786 13.04 10.74 39.36
C VAL A 786 13.62 9.35 39.52
N LEU A 787 14.91 9.26 39.86
CA LEU A 787 15.62 8.00 40.05
C LEU A 787 14.96 7.11 41.10
N ASP A 788 14.98 5.81 40.85
CA ASP A 788 14.48 4.71 41.70
C ASP A 788 12.98 4.80 42.05
N GLN A 789 12.24 5.70 41.41
CA GLN A 789 10.78 5.82 41.51
C GLN A 789 10.09 5.30 40.25
N TRP A 790 8.83 4.87 40.42
CA TRP A 790 7.99 4.45 39.31
C TRP A 790 7.69 5.65 38.41
N THR A 791 8.09 5.54 37.15
CA THR A 791 7.72 6.48 36.08
C THR A 791 6.53 5.91 35.32
N ALA A 792 5.40 6.60 35.36
CA ALA A 792 4.19 6.20 34.67
C ALA A 792 4.28 6.53 33.18
N ILE A 793 4.36 5.50 32.33
CA ILE A 793 4.47 5.63 30.88
C ILE A 793 3.15 5.18 30.29
N ARG A 794 2.38 6.10 29.70
CA ARG A 794 1.01 5.85 29.21
C ARG A 794 0.92 6.03 27.72
N PHE A 795 0.22 5.09 27.07
CA PHE A 795 -0.14 5.22 25.67
C PHE A 795 -1.26 6.26 25.50
N PRO A 796 -1.36 6.94 24.35
CA PRO A 796 -2.41 7.94 24.09
C PRO A 796 -3.83 7.39 24.27
N LEU A 797 -4.04 6.09 24.02
CA LEU A 797 -5.29 5.39 24.25
C LEU A 797 -4.99 3.96 24.75
N PRO A 798 -5.75 3.42 25.73
CA PRO A 798 -5.61 2.03 26.13
C PRO A 798 -5.87 1.09 24.94
N VAL A 799 -4.97 0.13 24.72
CA VAL A 799 -5.02 -0.78 23.58
C VAL A 799 -5.52 -2.16 23.98
N PHE A 800 -6.55 -2.65 23.29
CA PHE A 800 -7.04 -4.00 23.50
C PHE A 800 -6.01 -5.05 23.07
N LEU A 801 -5.63 -5.94 24.00
CA LEU A 801 -4.80 -7.09 23.73
C LEU A 801 -5.56 -8.38 24.11
N PRO A 802 -5.65 -9.38 23.20
CA PRO A 802 -6.16 -10.71 23.53
C PRO A 802 -5.28 -11.44 24.54
N ALA A 803 -5.89 -12.36 25.30
CA ALA A 803 -5.17 -13.30 26.17
C ALA A 803 -4.36 -14.32 25.38
N ASP A 804 -3.46 -15.02 26.07
CA ASP A 804 -2.72 -16.19 25.57
C ASP A 804 -1.86 -15.92 24.32
N ARG A 805 -1.59 -14.64 24.02
CA ARG A 805 -0.66 -14.21 22.98
C ARG A 805 0.50 -13.45 23.62
N GLU A 806 1.69 -13.72 23.11
CA GLU A 806 2.91 -13.06 23.58
C GLU A 806 3.06 -11.68 22.93
N TYR A 807 3.39 -10.72 23.77
CA TYR A 807 3.67 -9.32 23.44
C TYR A 807 4.96 -8.89 24.12
N ALA A 808 5.54 -7.77 23.71
CA ALA A 808 6.68 -7.20 24.39
C ALA A 808 6.55 -5.69 24.49
N PHE A 809 7.08 -5.10 25.57
CA PHE A 809 7.44 -3.68 25.55
C PHE A 809 8.93 -3.55 25.28
N VAL A 810 9.29 -2.52 24.52
CA VAL A 810 10.64 -2.22 24.04
C VAL A 810 10.97 -0.78 24.46
N VAL A 811 12.08 -0.61 25.17
CA VAL A 811 12.60 0.66 25.68
C VAL A 811 13.83 1.03 24.86
N LYS A 812 13.86 2.24 24.29
CA LYS A 812 14.93 2.76 23.44
C LYS A 812 15.40 4.11 23.93
N THR A 813 16.66 4.43 23.71
CA THR A 813 17.24 5.76 23.94
C THR A 813 18.49 5.98 23.10
N ASP A 814 18.73 7.22 22.69
CA ASP A 814 19.94 7.69 22.02
C ASP A 814 21.05 8.12 23.01
N ASP A 815 20.77 8.08 24.30
CA ASP A 815 21.74 8.32 25.37
C ASP A 815 22.52 7.04 25.76
N ALA A 816 23.82 7.15 26.04
CA ALA A 816 24.63 5.98 26.39
C ALA A 816 24.51 5.55 27.87
N ASP A 817 23.91 6.35 28.74
CA ASP A 817 23.94 6.19 30.20
C ASP A 817 22.55 5.99 30.83
N HIS A 818 21.45 6.41 30.20
CA HIS A 818 20.10 6.09 30.67
C HIS A 818 19.95 4.58 30.93
N SER A 819 19.56 4.25 32.17
CA SER A 819 19.52 2.86 32.64
C SER A 819 18.25 2.59 33.43
N ILE A 820 17.69 1.40 33.25
CA ILE A 820 16.50 0.92 33.95
C ILE A 820 16.85 -0.19 34.95
N ALA A 821 16.07 -0.28 36.01
CA ALA A 821 16.23 -1.32 37.02
C ALA A 821 15.84 -2.69 36.46
N ILE A 822 16.59 -3.71 36.87
CA ILE A 822 16.35 -5.13 36.54
C ILE A 822 16.43 -5.99 37.81
N GLY A 823 15.75 -7.13 37.82
CA GLY A 823 15.96 -8.20 38.79
C GLY A 823 16.80 -9.30 38.17
N ARG A 824 17.91 -9.68 38.82
CA ARG A 824 18.84 -10.71 38.35
C ARG A 824 18.94 -11.87 39.35
N VAL A 825 18.87 -13.10 38.84
CA VAL A 825 19.04 -14.31 39.64
C VAL A 825 20.47 -14.39 40.18
N GLY A 826 20.59 -14.67 41.48
CA GLY A 826 21.87 -14.75 42.18
C GLY A 826 22.32 -13.44 42.81
N ASP A 827 21.62 -12.32 42.60
CA ASP A 827 21.90 -11.06 43.30
C ASP A 827 21.20 -11.02 44.67
N PHE A 828 21.72 -10.17 45.57
CA PHE A 828 21.12 -9.91 46.88
C PHE A 828 20.19 -8.69 46.79
N ASP A 829 18.91 -8.88 47.08
CA ASP A 829 17.94 -7.81 47.21
C ASP A 829 18.15 -7.08 48.54
N ALA A 830 18.64 -5.86 48.47
CA ALA A 830 18.93 -5.04 49.64
C ALA A 830 17.67 -4.50 50.34
N GLU A 831 16.54 -4.39 49.63
CA GLU A 831 15.27 -3.92 50.20
C GLU A 831 14.54 -5.06 50.92
N ALA A 832 14.49 -6.24 50.31
CA ALA A 832 13.90 -7.45 50.89
C ALA A 832 14.83 -8.21 51.85
N GLN A 833 16.14 -7.91 51.84
CA GLN A 833 17.20 -8.57 52.62
C GLN A 833 17.30 -10.09 52.34
N GLU A 834 17.20 -10.50 51.08
CA GLU A 834 17.28 -11.90 50.66
C GLU A 834 17.98 -12.09 49.30
N TRP A 835 18.40 -13.32 48.99
CA TRP A 835 19.00 -13.66 47.69
C TRP A 835 17.91 -14.06 46.69
N VAL A 836 18.00 -13.54 45.46
CA VAL A 836 17.11 -13.92 44.35
C VAL A 836 17.46 -15.33 43.90
N SER A 837 16.68 -16.30 44.38
CA SER A 837 16.96 -17.74 44.22
C SER A 837 16.29 -18.40 43.01
N ALA A 838 15.39 -17.69 42.32
CA ALA A 838 14.70 -18.14 41.12
C ALA A 838 14.32 -16.94 40.23
N GLN A 839 14.02 -17.22 38.95
CA GLN A 839 13.62 -16.18 38.00
C GLN A 839 12.38 -15.43 38.51
N PRO A 840 12.44 -14.10 38.64
CA PRO A 840 11.33 -13.32 39.17
C PRO A 840 10.06 -13.34 38.33
N TYR A 841 10.20 -13.36 37.00
CA TYR A 841 9.09 -13.42 36.06
C TYR A 841 9.24 -14.63 35.12
N SER A 842 8.41 -15.64 35.30
CA SER A 842 8.56 -16.93 34.60
C SER A 842 7.77 -17.05 33.29
N VAL A 843 7.04 -16.01 32.89
CA VAL A 843 6.11 -16.05 31.74
C VAL A 843 6.72 -15.45 30.48
N GLY A 844 7.65 -14.50 30.62
CA GLY A 844 8.35 -13.88 29.50
C GLY A 844 9.82 -13.67 29.82
N VAL A 845 10.57 -13.16 28.84
CA VAL A 845 12.04 -13.06 28.90
C VAL A 845 12.47 -11.63 28.60
N MET A 846 13.48 -11.14 29.29
CA MET A 846 14.16 -9.89 28.95
C MET A 846 15.08 -10.09 27.74
N LEU A 847 15.10 -9.13 26.82
CA LEU A 847 15.97 -9.16 25.65
C LEU A 847 16.73 -7.85 25.50
N SER A 848 17.93 -7.90 24.95
CA SER A 848 18.64 -6.70 24.47
C SER A 848 18.96 -6.83 22.98
N SER A 849 19.11 -5.70 22.30
CA SER A 849 19.50 -5.67 20.90
C SER A 849 20.39 -4.45 20.62
N SER A 850 21.16 -4.51 19.55
CA SER A 850 21.88 -3.35 18.99
C SER A 850 21.16 -2.68 17.82
N ASN A 851 20.04 -3.25 17.36
CA ASN A 851 19.37 -2.80 16.15
C ASN A 851 17.85 -3.04 16.13
N ALA A 852 17.27 -3.46 17.27
CA ALA A 852 15.86 -3.82 17.43
C ALA A 852 15.35 -4.93 16.48
N ARG A 853 16.26 -5.76 15.92
CA ARG A 853 15.93 -6.88 15.01
C ARG A 853 16.59 -8.18 15.45
N THR A 854 17.85 -8.12 15.81
CA THR A 854 18.61 -9.24 16.37
C THR A 854 18.61 -9.11 17.87
N TRP A 855 17.96 -10.05 18.56
CA TRP A 855 17.76 -9.98 20.01
C TRP A 855 18.56 -11.06 20.73
N THR A 856 19.21 -10.67 21.83
CA THR A 856 19.85 -11.57 22.78
C THR A 856 18.91 -11.78 23.96
N PRO A 857 18.42 -13.02 24.21
CA PRO A 857 17.57 -13.32 25.37
C PRO A 857 18.41 -13.48 26.64
N HIS A 858 17.97 -12.83 27.73
CA HIS A 858 18.59 -12.87 29.05
C HIS A 858 17.75 -13.70 30.00
N GLN A 859 18.10 -14.99 30.14
CA GLN A 859 17.30 -15.96 30.91
C GLN A 859 17.44 -15.84 32.44
N ALA A 860 18.37 -15.00 32.91
CA ALA A 860 18.66 -14.79 34.34
C ALA A 860 18.28 -13.39 34.82
N GLU A 861 17.67 -12.58 33.95
CA GLU A 861 17.37 -11.17 34.19
C GLU A 861 15.95 -10.86 33.72
N ASP A 862 15.24 -10.01 34.46
CA ASP A 862 13.94 -9.44 34.07
C ASP A 862 13.94 -7.94 34.33
N VAL A 863 13.27 -7.17 33.48
CA VAL A 863 13.06 -5.73 33.74
C VAL A 863 12.21 -5.54 35.00
N THR A 864 12.50 -4.54 35.82
CA THR A 864 11.61 -4.12 36.90
C THR A 864 10.47 -3.29 36.30
N PHE A 865 9.27 -3.88 36.15
CA PHE A 865 8.14 -3.24 35.47
C PHE A 865 6.78 -3.53 36.13
N ARG A 866 5.80 -2.66 35.85
CA ARG A 866 4.37 -2.93 36.05
C ARG A 866 3.62 -2.70 34.75
N LEU A 867 2.94 -3.72 34.24
CA LEU A 867 2.02 -3.56 33.12
C LEU A 867 0.70 -3.00 33.65
N VAL A 868 0.29 -1.86 33.11
CA VAL A 868 -0.90 -1.13 33.57
C VAL A 868 -2.00 -1.27 32.53
N ALA A 869 -3.17 -1.71 32.97
CA ALA A 869 -4.35 -1.86 32.16
C ALA A 869 -5.49 -0.95 32.64
N ALA A 870 -6.45 -0.70 31.77
CA ALA A 870 -7.67 0.01 32.10
C ALA A 870 -8.66 -0.94 32.80
N ALA A 871 -9.15 -0.52 33.97
CA ALA A 871 -10.30 -1.10 34.64
C ALA A 871 -11.51 -0.18 34.45
N PHE A 872 -12.47 -0.61 33.63
CA PHE A 872 -13.61 0.21 33.22
C PHE A 872 -14.74 0.16 34.25
N ALA A 873 -15.17 1.35 34.71
CA ALA A 873 -16.34 1.52 35.55
C ALA A 873 -16.88 2.94 35.43
N PRO A 874 -18.19 3.14 35.21
CA PRO A 874 -19.23 2.12 35.03
C PRO A 874 -19.16 1.39 33.67
N ALA A 875 -19.78 0.20 33.58
CA ALA A 875 -19.83 -0.61 32.35
C ALA A 875 -20.73 -0.03 31.23
N THR A 876 -21.27 1.18 31.43
CA THR A 876 -22.07 1.90 30.45
C THR A 876 -21.75 3.39 30.54
N LYS A 877 -21.50 4.03 29.40
CA LYS A 877 -21.25 5.46 29.29
C LYS A 877 -22.11 6.06 28.20
N VAL A 878 -22.69 7.22 28.50
CA VAL A 878 -23.44 8.02 27.53
C VAL A 878 -22.57 9.21 27.12
N VAL A 879 -22.27 9.31 25.84
CA VAL A 879 -21.51 10.40 25.23
C VAL A 879 -22.49 11.33 24.54
N ASP A 880 -22.52 12.58 24.95
CA ASP A 880 -23.34 13.60 24.31
C ASP A 880 -22.69 14.04 22.99
N LEU A 881 -23.43 13.93 21.89
CA LEU A 881 -23.03 14.32 20.54
C LEU A 881 -23.77 15.58 20.09
N GLY A 882 -24.38 16.30 21.03
CA GLY A 882 -24.98 17.61 20.83
C GLY A 882 -26.40 17.59 20.30
N GLN A 883 -26.89 18.81 20.06
CA GLN A 883 -28.23 19.08 19.57
C GLN A 883 -28.19 19.46 18.09
N HIS A 884 -29.14 18.95 17.32
CA HIS A 884 -29.20 19.11 15.86
C HIS A 884 -30.60 19.55 15.43
N ASP A 885 -30.69 20.65 14.70
CA ASP A 885 -31.94 21.23 14.21
C ASP A 885 -32.37 20.54 12.91
N LEU A 886 -33.38 19.68 13.01
CA LEU A 886 -33.95 18.98 11.87
C LEU A 886 -34.98 19.85 11.15
N VAL A 887 -35.04 19.73 9.82
CA VAL A 887 -36.03 20.41 8.98
C VAL A 887 -36.68 19.40 8.05
N ASP A 888 -37.99 19.23 8.19
CA ASP A 888 -38.84 18.30 7.42
C ASP A 888 -38.24 16.88 7.32
N ALA A 889 -37.62 16.39 8.39
CA ALA A 889 -37.02 15.06 8.40
C ALA A 889 -38.12 13.99 8.48
N SER A 890 -38.04 12.98 7.61
CA SER A 890 -38.88 11.78 7.63
C SER A 890 -38.10 10.52 7.98
N ASP A 891 -36.78 10.57 7.89
CA ASP A 891 -35.90 9.43 8.11
C ASP A 891 -34.67 9.88 8.88
N LEU A 892 -34.24 9.11 9.88
CA LEU A 892 -33.06 9.41 10.68
C LEU A 892 -32.10 8.22 10.68
N MET A 893 -30.81 8.48 10.55
CA MET A 893 -29.76 7.48 10.63
C MET A 893 -28.51 8.08 11.27
N ALA A 894 -27.85 7.35 12.16
CA ALA A 894 -26.57 7.77 12.73
C ALA A 894 -25.46 6.79 12.31
N ARG A 895 -24.30 7.31 11.91
CA ARG A 895 -23.13 6.56 11.47
C ARG A 895 -21.92 6.97 12.30
N ALA A 896 -21.05 6.02 12.60
CA ALA A 896 -19.75 6.29 13.18
C ALA A 896 -18.79 5.12 12.93
N THR A 897 -17.50 5.43 13.02
CA THR A 897 -16.45 4.42 13.16
C THR A 897 -16.39 3.98 14.61
N VAL A 898 -16.66 2.69 14.85
CA VAL A 898 -16.64 2.10 16.18
C VAL A 898 -15.83 0.80 16.15
N GLU A 899 -14.96 0.66 17.13
CA GLU A 899 -14.27 -0.60 17.40
C GLU A 899 -14.99 -1.32 18.54
N LEU A 900 -15.37 -2.56 18.28
CA LEU A 900 -15.95 -3.47 19.26
C LEU A 900 -14.94 -4.61 19.42
N PRO A 901 -14.09 -4.63 20.47
CA PRO A 901 -13.02 -5.62 20.57
C PRO A 901 -13.51 -7.05 20.80
N THR A 902 -14.55 -7.24 21.63
CA THR A 902 -15.21 -8.54 21.88
C THR A 902 -16.73 -8.45 21.77
N ALA A 903 -17.44 -9.57 21.74
CA ALA A 903 -18.91 -9.56 21.65
C ALA A 903 -19.59 -8.92 22.88
N GLU A 904 -18.82 -8.69 23.93
CA GLU A 904 -19.26 -8.04 25.17
C GLU A 904 -19.26 -6.51 25.05
N ALA A 905 -18.58 -5.95 24.04
CA ALA A 905 -18.61 -4.53 23.71
C ALA A 905 -19.76 -4.24 22.73
N ARG A 906 -20.55 -3.21 23.04
CA ARG A 906 -21.65 -2.72 22.20
C ARG A 906 -21.68 -1.20 22.18
N MET A 907 -22.09 -0.63 21.06
CA MET A 907 -22.39 0.80 20.95
C MET A 907 -23.73 0.98 20.24
N GLN A 908 -24.58 1.86 20.76
CA GLN A 908 -25.82 2.28 20.12
C GLN A 908 -25.92 3.80 20.13
N PHE A 909 -26.68 4.37 19.20
CA PHE A 909 -27.11 5.76 19.26
C PHE A 909 -28.45 5.88 19.97
N GLU A 910 -28.63 6.95 20.73
CA GLU A 910 -29.91 7.42 21.23
C GLU A 910 -30.22 8.77 20.57
N ILE A 911 -31.38 8.86 19.93
CA ILE A 911 -31.94 10.12 19.44
C ILE A 911 -33.11 10.48 20.35
N GLU A 912 -32.94 11.56 21.12
CA GLU A 912 -33.99 12.14 21.95
C GLU A 912 -34.69 13.27 21.19
N ARG A 913 -36.00 13.16 21.01
CA ARG A 913 -36.83 14.17 20.36
C ARG A 913 -37.30 15.23 21.33
N ALA A 914 -37.84 16.34 20.82
CA ALA A 914 -38.34 17.45 21.64
C ALA A 914 -39.52 17.07 22.56
N ASP A 915 -40.24 15.98 22.25
CA ASP A 915 -41.30 15.41 23.08
C ASP A 915 -40.78 14.53 24.24
N GLY A 916 -39.45 14.36 24.35
CA GLY A 916 -38.78 13.53 25.36
C GLY A 916 -38.74 12.04 25.01
N SER A 917 -39.23 11.62 23.84
CA SER A 917 -39.11 10.25 23.37
C SER A 917 -37.68 9.94 22.93
N VAL A 918 -37.17 8.78 23.33
CA VAL A 918 -35.80 8.32 23.01
C VAL A 918 -35.89 7.06 22.15
N THR A 919 -35.29 7.11 20.97
CA THR A 919 -35.16 5.95 20.07
C THR A 919 -33.72 5.49 20.01
N ARG A 920 -33.52 4.18 20.13
CA ARG A 920 -32.20 3.54 20.03
C ARG A 920 -31.97 3.00 18.63
N LEU A 921 -30.81 3.31 18.06
CA LEU A 921 -30.41 2.88 16.73
C LEU A 921 -29.03 2.23 16.79
N GLU A 922 -28.85 1.13 16.08
CA GLU A 922 -27.52 0.63 15.77
C GLU A 922 -26.85 1.57 14.74
N PRO A 923 -25.51 1.66 14.70
CA PRO A 923 -24.81 2.40 13.66
C PRO A 923 -25.25 1.96 12.25
N GLY A 924 -25.70 2.90 11.42
CA GLY A 924 -26.22 2.66 10.07
C GLY A 924 -27.68 2.16 10.01
N GLN A 925 -28.36 2.02 11.14
CA GLN A 925 -29.78 1.69 11.15
C GLN A 925 -30.62 2.92 10.79
N VAL A 926 -31.53 2.74 9.84
CA VAL A 926 -32.50 3.77 9.44
C VAL A 926 -33.74 3.70 10.32
N TRP A 927 -34.18 4.85 10.80
CA TRP A 927 -35.43 5.07 11.49
C TRP A 927 -36.37 5.88 10.61
N GLU A 928 -37.38 5.21 10.06
CA GLU A 928 -38.43 5.86 9.27
C GLU A 928 -39.53 6.40 10.20
N LEU A 929 -39.85 7.68 10.07
CA LEU A 929 -40.95 8.35 10.75
C LEU A 929 -42.22 8.31 9.88
N ASP A 930 -43.37 8.42 10.54
CA ASP A 930 -44.70 8.51 9.90
C ASP A 930 -45.11 9.96 9.58
N GLN A 931 -44.35 10.94 10.03
CA GLN A 931 -44.56 12.37 9.77
C GLN A 931 -43.25 13.08 9.48
N TYR A 932 -43.34 14.26 8.86
CA TYR A 932 -42.21 15.17 8.78
C TYR A 932 -42.01 15.85 10.13
N ILE A 933 -40.79 15.84 10.65
CA ILE A 933 -40.43 16.53 11.89
C ILE A 933 -39.49 17.70 11.60
N THR A 934 -39.80 18.83 12.21
CA THR A 934 -38.97 20.04 12.22
C THR A 934 -38.79 20.45 13.66
N GLU A 935 -37.72 19.96 14.27
CA GLU A 935 -37.45 20.09 15.70
C GLU A 935 -35.96 19.89 16.00
N THR A 936 -35.51 20.36 17.15
CA THR A 936 -34.18 20.08 17.67
C THR A 936 -34.18 18.70 18.33
N VAL A 937 -33.27 17.82 17.89
CA VAL A 937 -33.04 16.49 18.51
C VAL A 937 -31.69 16.46 19.21
N ALA A 938 -31.59 15.73 20.33
CA ALA A 938 -30.31 15.44 20.96
C ALA A 938 -29.81 14.07 20.52
N LEU A 939 -28.58 14.02 20.01
CA LEU A 939 -27.90 12.77 19.65
C LEU A 939 -26.95 12.36 20.77
N ARG A 940 -27.00 11.10 21.18
CA ARG A 940 -26.08 10.51 22.15
C ARG A 940 -25.55 9.18 21.66
N ALA A 941 -24.33 8.82 22.03
CA ALA A 941 -23.79 7.47 21.86
C ALA A 941 -23.74 6.76 23.21
N VAL A 942 -24.32 5.57 23.30
CA VAL A 942 -24.33 4.71 24.48
C VAL A 942 -23.33 3.59 24.26
N LEU A 943 -22.20 3.68 24.95
CA LEU A 943 -21.17 2.65 24.99
C LEU A 943 -21.47 1.68 26.12
N THR A 944 -21.40 0.38 25.86
CA THR A 944 -21.57 -0.70 26.84
C THR A 944 -20.42 -1.69 26.71
N GLY A 945 -19.87 -2.13 27.84
CA GLY A 945 -18.76 -3.07 27.89
C GLY A 945 -18.71 -3.83 29.21
N THR A 946 -17.51 -4.23 29.62
CA THR A 946 -17.23 -4.94 30.88
C THR A 946 -16.14 -4.23 31.66
N ALA A 947 -15.71 -4.77 32.81
CA ALA A 947 -14.62 -4.19 33.60
C ALA A 947 -13.27 -4.19 32.87
N THR A 948 -13.07 -5.04 31.87
CA THR A 948 -11.78 -5.20 31.15
C THR A 948 -11.87 -4.77 29.68
N ILE A 949 -13.08 -4.58 29.15
CA ILE A 949 -13.33 -4.34 27.73
C ILE A 949 -14.26 -3.15 27.54
N SER A 950 -13.81 -2.18 26.76
CA SER A 950 -14.62 -1.06 26.29
C SER A 950 -14.76 -1.10 24.76
N PRO A 951 -15.91 -0.71 24.20
CA PRO A 951 -15.97 -0.21 22.83
C PRO A 951 -15.16 1.10 22.70
N ILE A 952 -14.64 1.39 21.50
CA ILE A 952 -13.97 2.66 21.20
C ILE A 952 -14.77 3.37 20.11
N LEU A 953 -15.31 4.54 20.42
CA LEU A 953 -15.95 5.43 19.46
C LEU A 953 -14.92 6.42 18.91
N TYR A 954 -14.74 6.43 17.58
CA TYR A 954 -13.78 7.31 16.92
C TYR A 954 -14.45 8.60 16.44
N PRO A 955 -13.69 9.71 16.28
CA PRO A 955 -14.16 10.91 15.57
C PRO A 955 -14.75 10.61 14.19
N GLY A 956 -15.58 11.52 13.67
CA GLY A 956 -16.27 11.34 12.39
C GLY A 956 -17.68 10.72 12.53
N VAL A 957 -18.37 10.99 13.63
CA VAL A 957 -19.79 10.66 13.77
C VAL A 957 -20.61 11.51 12.81
N LEU A 958 -21.64 10.93 12.18
CA LEU A 958 -22.57 11.62 11.29
C LEU A 958 -24.01 11.27 11.68
N LEU A 959 -24.85 12.29 11.82
CA LEU A 959 -26.30 12.17 11.83
C LEU A 959 -26.81 12.55 10.45
N VAL A 960 -27.61 11.67 9.85
CA VAL A 960 -28.21 11.85 8.54
C VAL A 960 -29.72 11.96 8.72
N ALA A 961 -30.29 13.08 8.27
CA ALA A 961 -31.72 13.31 8.23
C ALA A 961 -32.21 13.27 6.78
N GLY A 962 -33.00 12.26 6.44
CA GLY A 962 -33.64 12.13 5.13
C GLY A 962 -34.99 12.81 5.09
N LYS A 963 -35.28 13.54 4.02
CA LYS A 963 -36.60 14.07 3.66
C LYS A 963 -37.13 13.32 2.45
N ILE A 964 -38.11 12.44 2.66
CA ILE A 964 -38.83 11.80 1.58
C ILE A 964 -39.60 12.86 0.80
N ARG A 965 -39.47 12.85 -0.53
CA ARG A 965 -40.23 13.74 -1.40
C ARG A 965 -41.71 13.39 -1.36
N THR A 966 -42.57 14.37 -1.63
CA THR A 966 -44.02 14.16 -1.74
C THR A 966 -44.44 13.66 -3.13
N GLU A 967 -43.56 13.82 -4.12
CA GLU A 967 -43.77 13.44 -5.52
C GLU A 967 -42.48 12.90 -6.13
N GLY A 968 -42.59 11.94 -7.05
CA GLY A 968 -41.45 11.40 -7.79
C GLY A 968 -41.84 10.93 -9.19
N SER A 969 -41.10 11.39 -10.20
CA SER A 969 -41.28 11.06 -11.61
C SER A 969 -40.23 10.05 -12.10
N TYR A 970 -40.68 9.11 -12.91
CA TYR A 970 -39.86 8.22 -13.72
C TYR A 970 -40.27 8.37 -15.18
N VAL A 971 -39.31 8.57 -16.07
CA VAL A 971 -39.53 8.56 -17.52
C VAL A 971 -38.71 7.45 -18.16
N SER A 972 -39.38 6.54 -18.86
CA SER A 972 -38.74 5.45 -19.60
C SER A 972 -37.97 5.98 -20.80
N ARG A 973 -36.97 5.22 -21.27
CA ARG A 973 -36.45 5.42 -22.63
C ARG A 973 -37.55 5.29 -23.67
N ALA A 974 -37.35 5.95 -24.81
CA ALA A 974 -38.23 5.81 -25.95
C ALA A 974 -38.24 4.38 -26.49
N PHE A 975 -39.41 3.89 -26.88
CA PHE A 975 -39.58 2.60 -27.56
C PHE A 975 -40.54 2.75 -28.74
N ALA A 976 -40.39 1.87 -29.74
CA ALA A 976 -41.19 1.91 -30.95
C ALA A 976 -42.69 1.72 -30.66
N MET A 977 -43.53 2.52 -31.30
CA MET A 977 -44.98 2.44 -31.25
C MET A 977 -45.55 2.29 -32.68
N GLY A 978 -46.86 2.45 -32.85
CA GLY A 978 -47.51 2.41 -34.16
C GLY A 978 -48.69 3.38 -34.29
N THR A 979 -49.41 3.32 -35.40
CA THR A 979 -50.59 4.17 -35.67
C THR A 979 -51.88 3.45 -35.32
N GLY A 980 -52.71 4.05 -34.47
CA GLY A 980 -54.01 3.52 -34.04
C GLY A 980 -53.91 2.26 -33.17
N ILE A 981 -52.82 2.14 -32.41
CA ILE A 981 -52.50 0.98 -31.56
C ILE A 981 -53.23 1.03 -30.21
N ARG A 982 -53.34 -0.12 -29.55
CA ARG A 982 -53.66 -0.24 -28.13
C ARG A 982 -52.35 -0.23 -27.34
N LEU A 983 -52.16 0.80 -26.51
CA LEU A 983 -51.07 0.86 -25.54
C LEU A 983 -51.57 0.29 -24.20
N ALA A 984 -50.94 -0.76 -23.70
CA ALA A 984 -51.22 -1.35 -22.40
C ALA A 984 -49.96 -1.38 -21.53
N SER A 985 -50.06 -0.95 -20.28
CA SER A 985 -49.00 -1.05 -19.28
C SER A 985 -49.46 -1.84 -18.07
N TYR A 986 -48.61 -2.75 -17.61
CA TYR A 986 -48.81 -3.60 -16.46
C TYR A 986 -47.68 -3.37 -15.47
N LEU A 987 -48.03 -3.14 -14.21
CA LEU A 987 -47.05 -2.95 -13.14
C LEU A 987 -47.63 -3.47 -11.83
N LYS A 988 -46.75 -3.82 -10.88
CA LYS A 988 -47.13 -4.08 -9.50
C LYS A 988 -46.99 -2.80 -8.72
N ALA A 989 -47.96 -2.46 -7.88
CA ALA A 989 -47.93 -1.27 -7.05
C ALA A 989 -48.39 -1.57 -5.62
N LEU A 990 -47.58 -1.13 -4.65
CA LEU A 990 -47.94 -0.98 -3.26
C LEU A 990 -48.28 0.49 -3.03
N LEU A 991 -49.57 0.78 -2.83
CA LEU A 991 -50.09 2.13 -2.66
C LEU A 991 -50.86 2.22 -1.33
N PRO A 992 -50.17 2.49 -0.20
CA PRO A 992 -50.83 2.76 1.07
C PRO A 992 -51.82 3.93 0.97
N ALA A 993 -52.82 3.96 1.86
CA ALA A 993 -53.79 5.05 1.90
C ALA A 993 -53.10 6.42 2.04
N GLY A 994 -53.39 7.35 1.13
CA GLY A 994 -52.73 8.65 1.05
C GLY A 994 -51.59 8.74 0.02
N SER A 995 -51.30 7.64 -0.70
CA SER A 995 -50.37 7.62 -1.84
C SER A 995 -51.10 7.39 -3.17
N GLY A 996 -50.45 7.72 -4.28
CA GLY A 996 -51.01 7.59 -5.62
C GLY A 996 -49.96 7.31 -6.70
N LEU A 997 -50.43 6.79 -7.84
CA LEU A 997 -49.63 6.54 -9.04
C LEU A 997 -50.42 7.03 -10.26
N THR A 998 -49.78 7.84 -11.09
CA THR A 998 -50.28 8.27 -12.40
C THR A 998 -49.37 7.71 -13.50
N VAL A 999 -49.95 7.25 -14.60
CA VAL A 999 -49.23 6.76 -15.78
C VAL A 999 -49.59 7.63 -16.98
N GLU A 1000 -48.59 8.12 -17.69
CA GLU A 1000 -48.74 8.99 -18.85
C GLU A 1000 -47.85 8.49 -20.00
N VAL A 1001 -48.24 8.82 -21.23
CA VAL A 1001 -47.47 8.50 -22.44
C VAL A 1001 -47.21 9.77 -23.25
N ASP A 1002 -46.04 9.85 -23.86
CA ASP A 1002 -45.64 10.89 -24.82
C ASP A 1002 -45.37 10.24 -26.19
N ALA A 1003 -45.71 10.95 -27.27
CA ALA A 1003 -45.48 10.56 -28.67
C ALA A 1003 -44.11 11.04 -29.21
N GLY A 1004 -43.18 11.37 -28.32
CA GLY A 1004 -41.85 11.90 -28.66
C GLY A 1004 -41.85 13.39 -28.97
N ASP A 1005 -42.91 14.11 -28.59
CA ASP A 1005 -43.09 15.54 -28.83
C ASP A 1005 -43.11 16.37 -27.53
N GLY A 1006 -43.01 15.70 -26.38
CA GLY A 1006 -43.04 16.31 -25.05
C GLY A 1006 -44.45 16.56 -24.51
N ASN A 1007 -45.50 16.15 -25.24
CA ASN A 1007 -46.89 16.29 -24.81
C ASN A 1007 -47.37 15.01 -24.11
N TRP A 1008 -47.46 15.08 -22.79
CA TRP A 1008 -47.87 13.93 -21.96
C TRP A 1008 -49.40 13.75 -21.92
N GLN A 1009 -49.86 12.55 -22.26
CA GLN A 1009 -51.25 12.12 -22.21
C GLN A 1009 -51.45 11.07 -21.12
N ALA A 1010 -52.44 11.27 -20.24
CA ALA A 1010 -52.78 10.29 -19.22
C ALA A 1010 -53.27 8.96 -19.81
N VAL A 1011 -52.73 7.85 -19.30
CA VAL A 1011 -53.16 6.49 -19.58
C VAL A 1011 -54.11 6.06 -18.46
N PRO A 1012 -55.43 5.93 -18.69
CA PRO A 1012 -56.38 5.60 -17.63
C PRO A 1012 -56.14 4.18 -17.09
N SER A 1013 -56.35 4.00 -15.78
CA SER A 1013 -56.31 2.69 -15.15
C SER A 1013 -57.51 1.85 -15.60
N GLY A 1014 -57.26 0.62 -16.04
CA GLY A 1014 -58.29 -0.37 -16.40
C GLY A 1014 -58.76 -1.16 -15.18
N GLY A 1015 -57.93 -2.09 -14.70
CA GLY A 1015 -58.25 -3.02 -13.59
C GLY A 1015 -57.07 -3.28 -12.65
N SER A 1016 -57.35 -3.88 -11.49
CA SER A 1016 -56.33 -4.28 -10.51
C SER A 1016 -56.64 -5.63 -9.87
N THR A 1017 -55.62 -6.47 -9.70
CA THR A 1017 -55.69 -7.74 -8.96
C THR A 1017 -54.81 -7.67 -7.71
N LEU A 1018 -55.27 -8.26 -6.61
CA LEU A 1018 -54.52 -8.27 -5.35
C LEU A 1018 -53.46 -9.38 -5.36
N ILE A 1019 -52.27 -9.04 -4.87
CA ILE A 1019 -51.13 -9.93 -4.63
C ILE A 1019 -50.93 -10.02 -3.10
N GLU A 1020 -50.04 -10.90 -2.62
CA GLU A 1020 -49.62 -10.97 -1.22
C GLU A 1020 -48.98 -9.64 -0.73
N ASP A 1021 -48.98 -9.44 0.58
CA ASP A 1021 -48.34 -8.31 1.29
C ASP A 1021 -48.77 -6.90 0.85
N GLY A 1022 -50.01 -6.75 0.38
CA GLY A 1022 -50.61 -5.45 0.06
C GLY A 1022 -50.24 -4.90 -1.32
N TRP A 1023 -49.48 -5.65 -2.12
CA TRP A 1023 -49.20 -5.34 -3.51
C TRP A 1023 -50.42 -5.60 -4.40
N THR A 1024 -50.58 -4.79 -5.44
CA THR A 1024 -51.62 -4.98 -6.47
C THR A 1024 -51.00 -4.95 -7.86
N GLU A 1025 -51.34 -5.91 -8.72
CA GLU A 1025 -51.02 -5.79 -10.15
C GLU A 1025 -52.06 -4.86 -10.78
N ARG A 1026 -51.62 -3.85 -11.53
CA ARG A 1026 -52.47 -2.82 -12.12
C ARG A 1026 -52.25 -2.74 -13.61
N GLU A 1027 -53.34 -2.60 -14.35
CA GLU A 1027 -53.38 -2.41 -15.80
C GLU A 1027 -53.76 -0.96 -16.13
N TYR A 1028 -53.02 -0.35 -17.05
CA TYR A 1028 -53.28 0.97 -17.62
C TYR A 1028 -53.39 0.82 -19.14
N GLU A 1029 -54.43 1.39 -19.75
CA GLU A 1029 -54.68 1.23 -21.17
C GLU A 1029 -55.07 2.53 -21.86
N LEU A 1030 -54.51 2.79 -23.04
CA LEU A 1030 -54.94 3.85 -23.95
C LEU A 1030 -55.17 3.27 -25.36
N ASN A 1031 -56.40 3.41 -25.86
CA ASN A 1031 -56.81 2.89 -27.16
C ASN A 1031 -57.86 3.82 -27.82
N PRO A 1032 -57.60 4.38 -29.02
CA PRO A 1032 -56.37 4.25 -29.81
C PRO A 1032 -55.28 5.26 -29.39
N HIS A 1033 -54.01 4.89 -29.57
CA HIS A 1033 -52.85 5.79 -29.48
C HIS A 1033 -52.05 5.74 -30.80
N SER A 1034 -51.36 6.82 -31.16
CA SER A 1034 -50.57 6.88 -32.41
C SER A 1034 -49.26 7.63 -32.21
N ALA A 1035 -48.14 6.92 -32.35
CA ALA A 1035 -46.79 7.48 -32.30
C ALA A 1035 -45.82 6.58 -33.07
N GLN A 1036 -44.73 7.14 -33.60
CA GLN A 1036 -43.66 6.34 -34.22
C GLN A 1036 -42.76 5.71 -33.14
N GLU A 1037 -42.38 6.52 -32.15
CA GLU A 1037 -41.73 6.13 -30.91
C GLU A 1037 -42.35 6.95 -29.78
N GLY A 1038 -42.32 6.43 -28.56
CA GLY A 1038 -42.88 7.14 -27.42
C GLY A 1038 -42.28 6.69 -26.09
N ARG A 1039 -42.61 7.44 -25.03
CA ARG A 1039 -42.07 7.25 -23.67
C ARG A 1039 -43.21 7.13 -22.67
N LEU A 1040 -42.98 6.42 -21.57
CA LEU A 1040 -43.90 6.37 -20.44
C LEU A 1040 -43.37 7.20 -19.28
N ARG A 1041 -44.25 7.98 -18.65
CA ARG A 1041 -44.00 8.66 -17.39
C ARG A 1041 -44.84 8.04 -16.28
N LEU A 1042 -44.18 7.68 -15.19
CA LEU A 1042 -44.82 7.26 -13.94
C LEU A 1042 -44.62 8.36 -12.92
N THR A 1043 -45.70 8.83 -12.29
CA THR A 1043 -45.64 9.85 -11.24
C THR A 1043 -46.22 9.28 -9.95
N LEU A 1044 -45.36 9.12 -8.94
CA LEU A 1044 -45.73 8.74 -7.59
C LEU A 1044 -46.05 9.97 -6.76
N THR A 1045 -47.05 9.85 -5.89
CA THR A 1045 -47.35 10.82 -4.83
C THR A 1045 -47.47 10.10 -3.50
N GLY A 1046 -47.02 10.73 -2.42
CA GLY A 1046 -47.05 10.14 -1.08
C GLY A 1046 -46.32 10.98 -0.05
N GLY A 1047 -45.83 10.33 1.00
CA GLY A 1047 -45.11 10.97 2.10
C GLY A 1047 -44.74 9.96 3.21
N PRO A 1048 -44.27 10.43 4.38
CA PRO A 1048 -43.74 9.56 5.44
C PRO A 1048 -44.74 8.51 5.96
N ALA A 1049 -46.02 8.86 6.10
CA ALA A 1049 -47.10 7.94 6.48
C ALA A 1049 -47.58 7.01 5.35
N ALA A 1050 -47.29 7.35 4.09
CA ALA A 1050 -47.83 6.70 2.91
C ALA A 1050 -46.77 6.61 1.82
N ARG A 1051 -45.88 5.62 1.96
CA ARG A 1051 -44.70 5.40 1.10
C ARG A 1051 -45.05 4.44 -0.04
N PRO A 1052 -45.30 4.93 -1.28
CA PRO A 1052 -45.64 4.07 -2.40
C PRO A 1052 -44.40 3.35 -2.96
N ALA A 1053 -44.61 2.17 -3.54
CA ALA A 1053 -43.60 1.45 -4.29
C ALA A 1053 -44.21 0.80 -5.54
N VAL A 1054 -43.45 0.76 -6.64
CA VAL A 1054 -43.87 0.18 -7.93
C VAL A 1054 -42.80 -0.79 -8.42
N ALA A 1055 -43.19 -1.96 -8.91
CA ALA A 1055 -42.30 -3.03 -9.37
C ALA A 1055 -42.76 -3.62 -10.72
N ASP A 1056 -41.86 -4.29 -11.43
CA ASP A 1056 -42.15 -5.06 -12.67
C ASP A 1056 -42.92 -4.29 -13.75
N LEU A 1057 -42.42 -3.12 -14.16
CA LEU A 1057 -43.02 -2.33 -15.23
C LEU A 1057 -42.92 -3.06 -16.57
N ARG A 1058 -44.07 -3.25 -17.20
CA ARG A 1058 -44.22 -3.78 -18.56
C ARG A 1058 -45.12 -2.84 -19.35
N ALA A 1059 -44.78 -2.59 -20.60
CA ALA A 1059 -45.59 -1.80 -21.51
C ALA A 1059 -45.57 -2.43 -22.91
N VAL A 1060 -46.71 -2.42 -23.56
CA VAL A 1060 -46.96 -3.15 -24.80
C VAL A 1060 -47.83 -2.29 -25.72
N SER A 1061 -47.41 -2.19 -26.97
CA SER A 1061 -48.00 -1.40 -28.05
C SER A 1061 -48.43 -2.40 -29.14
N ILE A 1062 -49.74 -2.70 -29.22
CA ILE A 1062 -50.32 -3.74 -30.10
C ILE A 1062 -51.27 -3.13 -31.13
#